data_AF-A0A968T2M1-F1
#
_entry.id   AF-A0A968T2M1-F1
#
_cell.length_a   1.000
_cell.length_b   1.000
_cell.length_c   1.000
_cell.angle_alpha   90.00
_cell.angle_beta   90.00
_cell.angle_gamma   90.00
#
_symmetry.space_group_name_H-M   'P 1'
#
loop_
_entity.id
_entity.type
_entity.pdbx_description
1 polymer ?
#
loop_
_entity_poly.entity_id
_entity_poly.type
_entity_poly.pdbx_seq_one_letter_code
_entity_poly.pdbx_strand_id
1 'polypeptide(L)'
;DYGLFKTMLGVSAEDGPWQSVLLASRTQIDGYRARSSLEQWNLHTRTALQPDRRIRFAVVSSFVTSPTAEDPGALTEEEAQVDPRAAAALSRRFQTGESLTQLQLGGELEVKPTPHHRFSAIGFVGTRAFDNKIPFTIVSFDRVFYGLLASHAYDRSFGSLTARASFGAEYQFQRDDRLNEDSSDGVPNGNIELDQREDEESFGLFLQAGLDWRSRIELLASIRYDQVSFALMPERGEMLDRSTRSMDRPTSQVGLLFRPLDELEFFGNLSQSFQTPTLTELVTSDGPGLSLELDPETSLQLEGGVRLRHPWFSLEMSAFWIGLEDELVPEENAEGRTVFTNAGESRRIGTELSVRGTPIQGLDVLVVHACSTHGSARVPFEIVPFPGFQPIASLDACTARSTTFGRPSSSSGSTRSRWTTQDRRSPTRRSWESFASGRPRPWPPASSSTSDLAFETCSASTRSTGFGSTPSGTELRAGASTERLRLRRAPRPRPLVLIPPAEGLLRPCQRLTGRQSPSALASSPSSAPMGKTFRGFDAATSTAHETTMTDLNKIEALKRSTLCSDLDDSERDVLANAMNVASFVNGETLVNDGEDRRTLFVLARGEIDVFGNDRGKAMAVYRMRAGECAGTRSFIDGSKRQASLIAHGDADVLTLEPQDFERLLDSHPRVVYRVMRAIFRITHANLMRMNNESALMQDYFLRTGNRH
;
A
#
# COMPACT_ATOMS: atom_id res chain seq x y z
N ASP A 1 15.72 20.32 -7.02
CA ASP A 1 15.14 18.96 -6.87
C ASP A 1 15.19 18.54 -5.41
N TYR A 2 14.27 17.67 -4.99
CA TYR A 2 14.20 17.13 -3.62
C TYR A 2 14.88 15.76 -3.59
N GLY A 3 16.17 15.74 -3.93
CA GLY A 3 16.87 14.69 -4.67
C GLY A 3 16.49 13.25 -4.30
N LEU A 4 15.64 12.63 -5.13
CA LEU A 4 15.42 11.18 -5.13
C LEU A 4 16.51 10.53 -5.98
N PHE A 5 17.41 9.79 -5.34
CA PHE A 5 18.38 8.93 -5.99
C PHE A 5 18.13 7.48 -5.60
N LYS A 6 17.92 6.59 -6.59
CA LYS A 6 17.65 5.17 -6.34
C LYS A 6 18.48 4.29 -7.26
N THR A 7 19.37 3.50 -6.66
CA THR A 7 20.11 2.44 -7.34
C THR A 7 19.46 1.10 -7.03
N MET A 8 19.29 0.24 -8.03
CA MET A 8 18.81 -1.13 -7.86
C MET A 8 19.66 -2.11 -8.67
N LEU A 9 19.88 -3.30 -8.12
CA LEU A 9 20.53 -4.43 -8.77
C LEU A 9 19.64 -5.65 -8.60
N GLY A 10 19.05 -6.12 -9.70
CA GLY A 10 18.34 -7.39 -9.78
C GLY A 10 19.22 -8.45 -10.45
N VAL A 11 19.30 -9.64 -9.85
CA VAL A 11 19.96 -10.82 -10.42
C VAL A 11 18.99 -12.00 -10.30
N SER A 12 18.70 -12.65 -11.42
CA SER A 12 17.88 -13.87 -11.46
C SER A 12 18.64 -14.99 -12.18
N ALA A 13 18.63 -16.19 -11.61
CA ALA A 13 19.24 -17.38 -12.17
C ALA A 13 18.28 -18.57 -12.07
N GLU A 14 18.27 -19.41 -13.10
CA GLU A 14 17.51 -20.66 -13.14
C GLU A 14 18.42 -21.76 -13.68
N ASP A 15 18.55 -22.86 -12.94
CA ASP A 15 19.36 -24.02 -13.32
C ASP A 15 18.66 -25.32 -12.88
N GLY A 16 18.08 -26.03 -13.85
CA GLY A 16 17.33 -27.25 -13.63
C GLY A 16 16.17 -27.06 -12.62
N PRO A 17 16.25 -27.67 -11.42
CA PRO A 17 15.23 -27.52 -10.38
C PRO A 17 15.41 -26.27 -9.50
N TRP A 18 16.46 -25.47 -9.68
CA TRP A 18 16.74 -24.27 -8.87
C TRP A 18 16.28 -22.99 -9.55
N GLN A 19 15.64 -22.10 -8.79
CA GLN A 19 15.29 -20.74 -9.18
C GLN A 19 15.71 -19.76 -8.09
N SER A 20 16.64 -18.85 -8.42
CA SER A 20 17.24 -17.91 -7.47
C SER A 20 17.05 -16.47 -7.93
N VAL A 21 16.61 -15.60 -7.02
CA VAL A 21 16.45 -14.16 -7.21
C VAL A 21 17.19 -13.43 -6.09
N LEU A 22 17.94 -12.40 -6.45
CA LEU A 22 18.50 -11.40 -5.55
C LEU A 22 18.10 -10.01 -6.04
N LEU A 23 17.67 -9.16 -5.11
CA LEU A 23 17.33 -7.77 -5.35
C LEU A 23 17.99 -6.91 -4.27
N ALA A 24 19.01 -6.15 -4.64
CA ALA A 24 19.61 -5.12 -3.80
C ALA A 24 19.13 -3.73 -4.25
N SER A 25 18.92 -2.81 -3.31
CA SER A 25 18.61 -1.41 -3.61
C SER A 25 19.15 -0.45 -2.54
N ARG A 26 19.53 0.75 -2.96
CA ARG A 26 19.74 1.94 -2.12
C ARG A 26 18.80 3.02 -2.60
N THR A 27 18.03 3.61 -1.70
CA THR A 27 17.19 4.78 -1.95
C THR A 27 17.66 5.91 -1.04
N GLN A 28 17.92 7.07 -1.62
CA GLN A 28 18.24 8.31 -0.92
C GLN A 28 17.24 9.38 -1.36
N ILE A 29 16.75 10.19 -0.41
CA ILE A 29 15.82 11.30 -0.64
C ILE A 29 16.31 12.48 0.19
N ASP A 30 16.52 13.66 -0.43
CA ASP A 30 16.92 14.87 0.32
C ASP A 30 15.74 15.53 1.07
N GLY A 31 14.51 15.31 0.59
CA GLY A 31 13.26 15.76 1.23
C GLY A 31 12.67 17.06 0.68
N TYR A 32 11.36 17.27 0.86
CA TYR A 32 10.67 18.53 0.48
C TYR A 32 10.87 19.64 1.53
N ARG A 33 10.96 19.24 2.80
CA ARG A 33 11.10 20.09 3.98
C ARG A 33 12.52 19.99 4.54
N ALA A 34 12.96 20.98 5.30
CA ALA A 34 14.10 20.79 6.20
C ALA A 34 13.82 19.58 7.12
N ARG A 35 14.87 18.83 7.52
CA ARG A 35 14.75 17.56 8.26
C ARG A 35 13.72 16.58 7.68
N SER A 36 13.77 16.31 6.38
CA SER A 36 12.96 15.24 5.77
C SER A 36 13.77 14.33 4.83
N SER A 37 15.06 14.18 5.12
CA SER A 37 15.93 13.28 4.36
C SER A 37 15.76 11.81 4.78
N LEU A 38 15.97 10.90 3.83
CA LEU A 38 15.88 9.46 4.00
C LEU A 38 17.07 8.80 3.30
N GLU A 39 17.74 7.88 3.99
CA GLU A 39 18.58 6.86 3.36
C GLU A 39 18.12 5.47 3.79
N GLN A 40 17.80 4.60 2.83
CA GLN A 40 17.35 3.23 3.04
C GLN A 40 18.03 2.26 2.08
N TRP A 41 18.57 1.17 2.62
CA TRP A 41 19.09 0.01 1.89
C TRP A 41 18.17 -1.18 2.09
N ASN A 42 17.89 -1.90 1.00
CA ASN A 42 17.16 -3.17 1.05
C ASN A 42 17.93 -4.24 0.27
N LEU A 43 18.01 -5.44 0.84
CA LEU A 43 18.49 -6.65 0.18
C LEU A 43 17.45 -7.75 0.41
N HIS A 44 16.82 -8.20 -0.67
CA HIS A 44 15.91 -9.35 -0.65
C HIS A 44 16.53 -10.48 -1.47
N THR A 45 16.41 -11.71 -0.99
CA THR A 45 16.75 -12.90 -1.78
C THR A 45 15.64 -13.94 -1.68
N ARG A 46 15.48 -14.74 -2.74
CA ARG A 46 14.62 -15.91 -2.76
C ARG A 46 15.31 -17.02 -3.55
N THR A 47 15.54 -18.16 -2.92
CA THR A 47 16.09 -19.36 -3.56
C THR A 47 15.10 -20.49 -3.41
N ALA A 48 14.48 -20.91 -4.51
CA ALA A 48 13.56 -22.03 -4.59
C ALA A 48 14.23 -23.28 -5.20
N LEU A 49 13.84 -24.44 -4.70
CA LEU A 49 14.21 -25.76 -5.19
C LEU A 49 12.93 -26.56 -5.44
N GLN A 50 12.75 -27.03 -6.68
CA GLN A 50 11.63 -27.88 -7.08
C GLN A 50 12.15 -29.17 -7.75
N PRO A 51 12.50 -30.22 -6.97
CA PRO A 51 13.09 -31.44 -7.51
C PRO A 51 12.14 -32.23 -8.41
N ASP A 52 10.82 -32.13 -8.15
CA ASP A 52 9.77 -32.71 -8.98
C ASP A 52 8.47 -31.89 -8.88
N ARG A 53 7.36 -32.40 -9.45
CA ARG A 53 6.05 -31.74 -9.37
C ARG A 53 5.32 -31.90 -8.03
N ARG A 54 5.89 -32.66 -7.08
CA ARG A 54 5.30 -32.96 -5.78
C ARG A 54 5.91 -32.12 -4.67
N ILE A 55 7.21 -31.85 -4.70
CA ILE A 55 7.90 -31.12 -3.63
C ILE A 55 8.46 -29.82 -4.20
N ARG A 56 8.18 -28.72 -3.50
CA ARG A 56 8.84 -27.43 -3.71
C ARG A 56 9.24 -26.86 -2.35
N PHE A 57 10.48 -26.41 -2.25
CA PHE A 57 11.04 -25.72 -1.09
C PHE A 57 11.49 -24.32 -1.53
N ALA A 58 11.45 -23.34 -0.65
CA ALA A 58 12.11 -22.06 -0.88
C ALA A 58 12.65 -21.47 0.43
N VAL A 59 13.79 -20.78 0.34
CA VAL A 59 14.30 -19.88 1.37
C VAL A 59 14.14 -18.46 0.87
N VAL A 60 13.68 -17.57 1.75
CA VAL A 60 13.58 -16.13 1.53
C VAL A 60 14.47 -15.45 2.57
N SER A 61 15.17 -14.38 2.18
CA SER A 61 15.75 -13.43 3.14
C SER A 61 15.37 -12.01 2.80
N SER A 62 15.23 -11.19 3.83
CA SER A 62 14.98 -9.75 3.71
C SER A 62 15.81 -9.03 4.75
N PHE A 63 16.74 -8.20 4.30
CA PHE A 63 17.50 -7.28 5.13
C PHE A 63 17.14 -5.85 4.72
N VAL A 64 16.75 -5.03 5.70
CA VAL A 64 16.40 -3.62 5.52
C VAL A 64 17.16 -2.82 6.56
N THR A 65 17.87 -1.77 6.15
CA THR A 65 18.42 -0.79 7.07
C THR A 65 18.15 0.62 6.57
N SER A 66 17.66 1.46 7.48
CA SER A 66 17.39 2.88 7.28
C SER A 66 18.17 3.63 8.35
N PRO A 67 19.47 3.93 8.15
CA PRO A 67 20.31 4.62 9.13
C PRO A 67 19.96 6.11 9.28
N THR A 68 19.07 6.65 8.44
CA THR A 68 18.58 8.02 8.55
C THR A 68 17.18 8.10 7.94
N ALA A 69 16.17 8.38 8.76
CA ALA A 69 14.84 8.81 8.32
C ALA A 69 14.42 10.02 9.18
N GLU A 70 14.69 11.24 8.71
CA GLU A 70 14.39 12.44 9.49
C GLU A 70 12.89 12.76 9.50
N ASP A 71 12.34 13.03 10.69
CA ASP A 71 10.99 13.56 10.83
C ASP A 71 11.01 15.09 10.90
N PRO A 72 10.34 15.81 9.97
CA PRO A 72 10.23 17.26 10.02
C PRO A 72 9.14 17.75 10.99
N GLY A 73 8.31 16.86 11.56
CA GLY A 73 7.20 17.16 12.47
C GLY A 73 6.02 17.88 11.82
N ALA A 74 4.92 18.02 12.56
CA ALA A 74 3.78 18.83 12.12
C ALA A 74 4.08 20.34 12.16
N LEU A 75 3.44 21.12 11.30
CA LEU A 75 3.37 22.58 11.38
C LEU A 75 1.92 22.99 11.70
N THR A 76 1.72 24.15 12.34
CA THR A 76 0.38 24.77 12.36
C THR A 76 -0.01 25.27 10.97
N GLU A 77 -1.29 25.67 10.79
CA GLU A 77 -1.72 26.27 9.52
C GLU A 77 -0.96 27.58 9.25
N GLU A 78 -0.74 28.41 10.27
CA GLU A 78 0.00 29.66 10.18
C GLU A 78 1.48 29.43 9.84
N GLU A 79 2.13 28.46 10.48
CA GLU A 79 3.51 28.08 10.15
C GLU A 79 3.64 27.58 8.70
N ALA A 80 2.70 26.73 8.25
CA ALA A 80 2.69 26.19 6.89
C ALA A 80 2.32 27.24 5.82
N GLN A 81 1.55 28.27 6.16
CA GLN A 81 1.29 29.42 5.28
C GLN A 81 2.53 30.33 5.16
N VAL A 82 3.38 30.42 6.18
CA VAL A 82 4.62 31.22 6.17
C VAL A 82 5.76 30.50 5.46
N ASP A 83 6.05 29.24 5.83
CA ASP A 83 7.01 28.38 5.10
C ASP A 83 6.59 26.89 5.16
N PRO A 84 5.96 26.36 4.10
CA PRO A 84 5.57 24.95 4.04
C PRO A 84 6.78 23.99 3.92
N ARG A 85 8.02 24.51 3.82
CA ARG A 85 9.27 23.72 3.84
C ARG A 85 9.96 23.73 5.20
N ALA A 86 9.45 24.47 6.18
CA ALA A 86 9.99 24.45 7.54
C ALA A 86 9.83 23.05 8.17
N ALA A 87 10.77 22.68 9.04
CA ALA A 87 10.54 21.68 10.07
C ALA A 87 9.98 22.35 11.33
N ALA A 88 9.24 21.60 12.15
CA ALA A 88 8.71 22.07 13.43
C ALA A 88 9.85 22.58 14.33
N ALA A 89 9.54 23.51 15.25
CA ALA A 89 10.53 24.03 16.18
C ALA A 89 11.15 22.93 17.06
N LEU A 90 10.30 22.03 17.59
CA LEU A 90 10.75 20.88 18.37
C LEU A 90 11.53 19.86 17.51
N SER A 91 11.06 19.54 16.30
CA SER A 91 11.74 18.59 15.41
C SER A 91 13.16 19.03 15.02
N ARG A 92 13.37 20.34 14.82
CA ARG A 92 14.71 20.92 14.63
C ARG A 92 15.57 20.84 15.88
N ARG A 93 15.00 21.09 17.06
CA ARG A 93 15.70 21.11 18.36
C ARG A 93 16.11 19.71 18.83
N PHE A 94 15.19 18.74 18.75
CA PHE A 94 15.39 17.36 19.21
C PHE A 94 15.92 16.41 18.11
N GLN A 95 16.20 16.95 16.92
CA GLN A 95 16.75 16.20 15.78
C GLN A 95 15.90 14.96 15.45
N THR A 96 14.58 15.14 15.40
CA THR A 96 13.62 14.03 15.35
C THR A 96 13.74 13.18 14.09
N GLY A 97 13.40 11.90 14.21
CA GLY A 97 13.53 10.91 13.15
C GLY A 97 13.82 9.51 13.69
N GLU A 98 13.81 8.54 12.78
CA GLU A 98 13.93 7.11 13.08
C GLU A 98 15.22 6.52 12.49
N SER A 99 15.75 5.50 13.18
CA SER A 99 16.71 4.53 12.64
C SER A 99 16.17 3.11 12.76
N LEU A 100 16.41 2.29 11.74
CA LEU A 100 15.91 0.92 11.66
C LEU A 100 16.97 0.00 11.08
N THR A 101 17.20 -1.16 11.69
CA THR A 101 17.86 -2.29 11.03
C THR A 101 17.11 -3.58 11.34
N GLN A 102 16.61 -4.24 10.30
CA GLN A 102 15.77 -5.44 10.38
C GLN A 102 16.30 -6.54 9.46
N LEU A 103 16.42 -7.76 10.00
CA LEU A 103 16.72 -8.98 9.27
C LEU A 103 15.56 -9.96 9.44
N GLN A 104 15.12 -10.58 8.36
CA GLN A 104 14.12 -11.65 8.38
C GLN A 104 14.56 -12.78 7.45
N LEU A 105 14.43 -14.01 7.94
CA LEU A 105 14.66 -15.25 7.20
C LEU A 105 13.35 -16.05 7.18
N GLY A 106 12.96 -16.53 6.00
CA GLY A 106 11.74 -17.31 5.77
C GLY A 106 12.04 -18.64 5.08
N GLY A 107 11.26 -19.66 5.41
CA GLY A 107 11.29 -20.98 4.78
C GLY A 107 9.90 -21.43 4.38
N GLU A 108 9.73 -21.80 3.11
CA GLU A 108 8.48 -22.33 2.55
C GLU A 108 8.69 -23.78 2.13
N LEU A 109 7.75 -24.65 2.50
CA LEU A 109 7.67 -26.03 2.04
C LEU A 109 6.26 -26.31 1.50
N GLU A 110 6.17 -26.73 0.25
CA GLU A 110 4.96 -27.24 -0.38
C GLU A 110 5.15 -28.72 -0.75
N VAL A 111 4.21 -29.57 -0.33
CA VAL A 111 4.18 -31.00 -0.66
C VAL A 111 2.82 -31.36 -1.23
N LYS A 112 2.81 -31.99 -2.41
CA LYS A 112 1.64 -32.48 -3.15
C LYS A 112 1.73 -34.01 -3.31
N PRO A 113 1.36 -34.82 -2.29
CA PRO A 113 1.47 -36.29 -2.37
C PRO A 113 0.57 -36.89 -3.47
N THR A 114 -0.53 -36.22 -3.79
CA THR A 114 -1.48 -36.56 -4.84
C THR A 114 -1.93 -35.27 -5.55
N PRO A 115 -2.60 -35.35 -6.72
CA PRO A 115 -3.18 -34.17 -7.37
C PRO A 115 -4.25 -33.43 -6.54
N HIS A 116 -4.83 -34.10 -5.52
CA HIS A 116 -5.93 -33.59 -4.72
C HIS A 116 -5.51 -32.99 -3.38
N HIS A 117 -4.32 -33.32 -2.86
CA HIS A 117 -3.83 -32.87 -1.55
C HIS A 117 -2.58 -32.01 -1.71
N ARG A 118 -2.60 -30.80 -1.17
CA ARG A 118 -1.44 -29.91 -0.99
C ARG A 118 -1.26 -29.62 0.50
N PHE A 119 -0.09 -29.90 1.03
CA PHE A 119 0.36 -29.44 2.34
C PHE A 119 1.31 -28.28 2.15
N SER A 120 1.21 -27.25 2.97
CA SER A 120 2.04 -26.05 2.90
C SER A 120 2.43 -25.61 4.30
N ALA A 121 3.73 -25.43 4.53
CA ALA A 121 4.29 -24.87 5.75
C ALA A 121 5.13 -23.64 5.39
N ILE A 122 4.92 -22.53 6.10
CA ILE A 122 5.67 -21.28 5.94
C ILE A 122 6.13 -20.86 7.33
N GLY A 123 7.43 -20.90 7.58
CA GLY A 123 8.04 -20.45 8.83
C GLY A 123 8.91 -19.21 8.60
N PHE A 124 8.99 -18.32 9.59
CA PHE A 124 9.91 -17.19 9.57
C PHE A 124 10.54 -16.92 10.94
N VAL A 125 11.69 -16.28 10.94
CA VAL A 125 12.37 -15.72 12.11
C VAL A 125 13.05 -14.41 11.70
N GLY A 126 13.11 -13.43 12.60
CA GLY A 126 13.76 -12.17 12.35
C GLY A 126 14.12 -11.40 13.61
N THR A 127 14.93 -10.37 13.42
CA THR A 127 15.32 -9.38 14.42
C THR A 127 15.14 -7.98 13.87
N ARG A 128 14.88 -7.00 14.75
CA ARG A 128 14.73 -5.59 14.42
C ARG A 128 15.27 -4.74 15.57
N ALA A 129 16.37 -4.02 15.31
CA ALA A 129 16.78 -2.89 16.12
C ALA A 129 16.09 -1.62 15.58
N PHE A 130 15.49 -0.83 16.46
CA PHE A 130 14.78 0.39 16.07
C PHE A 130 14.94 1.49 17.13
N ASP A 131 15.23 2.71 16.68
CA ASP A 131 15.24 3.91 17.49
C ASP A 131 14.31 4.96 16.86
N ASN A 132 13.55 5.67 17.68
CA ASN A 132 12.74 6.82 17.29
C ASN A 132 13.03 7.98 18.24
N LYS A 133 13.56 9.07 17.68
CA LYS A 133 13.75 10.34 18.38
C LYS A 133 12.50 11.20 18.19
N ILE A 134 11.70 11.30 19.24
CA ILE A 134 10.61 12.27 19.35
C ILE A 134 11.06 13.46 20.22
N PRO A 135 10.29 14.56 20.33
CA PRO A 135 10.59 15.59 21.29
C PRO A 135 10.59 15.04 22.72
N PHE A 136 11.56 15.46 23.53
CA PHE A 136 11.77 15.04 24.92
C PHE A 136 12.20 13.58 25.09
N THR A 137 11.54 12.58 24.51
CA THR A 137 11.88 11.15 24.70
C THR A 137 12.59 10.53 23.49
N ILE A 138 13.52 9.61 23.73
CA ILE A 138 14.04 8.66 22.73
C ILE A 138 13.44 7.29 23.06
N VAL A 139 12.71 6.72 22.10
CA VAL A 139 12.09 5.39 22.19
C VAL A 139 12.93 4.42 21.38
N SER A 140 13.49 3.38 22.00
CA SER A 140 14.19 2.31 21.30
C SER A 140 13.70 0.93 21.73
N PHE A 141 13.81 -0.04 20.82
CA PHE A 141 13.58 -1.44 21.13
C PHE A 141 14.42 -2.38 20.26
N ASP A 142 14.89 -3.47 20.87
CA ASP A 142 15.40 -4.64 20.17
C ASP A 142 14.30 -5.71 20.13
N ARG A 143 13.79 -5.98 18.94
CA ARG A 143 12.69 -6.94 18.69
C ARG A 143 13.21 -8.26 18.12
N VAL A 144 12.76 -9.37 18.69
CA VAL A 144 12.93 -10.73 18.14
C VAL A 144 11.54 -11.29 17.82
N PHE A 145 11.34 -11.75 16.58
CA PHE A 145 10.03 -12.22 16.12
C PHE A 145 10.15 -13.50 15.27
N TYR A 146 9.20 -14.42 15.40
CA TYR A 146 9.14 -15.64 14.61
C TYR A 146 7.71 -16.18 14.51
N GLY A 147 7.46 -17.04 13.52
CA GLY A 147 6.14 -17.62 13.32
C GLY A 147 6.14 -18.81 12.38
N LEU A 148 5.03 -19.56 12.41
CA LEU A 148 4.79 -20.75 11.60
C LEU A 148 3.31 -20.82 11.21
N LEU A 149 3.04 -20.81 9.90
CA LEU A 149 1.77 -21.15 9.29
C LEU A 149 1.87 -22.56 8.70
N ALA A 150 1.05 -23.49 9.19
CA ALA A 150 0.94 -24.85 8.66
C ALA A 150 -0.49 -25.09 8.15
N SER A 151 -0.63 -25.57 6.91
CA SER A 151 -1.94 -25.76 6.28
C SER A 151 -2.02 -26.99 5.37
N HIS A 152 -3.23 -27.52 5.23
CA HIS A 152 -3.58 -28.54 4.25
C HIS A 152 -4.75 -28.04 3.39
N ALA A 153 -4.65 -28.25 2.08
CA ALA A 153 -5.69 -27.97 1.11
C ALA A 153 -6.05 -29.23 0.30
N TYR A 154 -7.34 -29.40 0.08
CA TYR A 154 -7.98 -30.46 -0.68
C TYR A 154 -8.82 -29.85 -1.82
N ASP A 155 -8.68 -30.36 -3.04
CA ASP A 155 -9.55 -30.05 -4.18
C ASP A 155 -9.93 -31.34 -4.91
N ARG A 156 -11.23 -31.55 -5.16
CA ARG A 156 -11.72 -32.71 -5.93
C ARG A 156 -12.98 -32.39 -6.73
N SER A 157 -12.91 -32.67 -8.03
CA SER A 157 -14.06 -32.64 -8.94
C SER A 157 -14.87 -33.93 -8.93
N PHE A 158 -16.19 -33.77 -8.91
CA PHE A 158 -17.24 -34.78 -9.00
C PHE A 158 -18.16 -34.41 -10.19
N GLY A 159 -17.71 -34.73 -11.40
CA GLY A 159 -18.42 -34.34 -12.62
C GLY A 159 -18.40 -32.83 -12.83
N SER A 160 -19.55 -32.17 -12.62
CA SER A 160 -19.70 -30.71 -12.79
C SER A 160 -19.68 -29.92 -11.47
N LEU A 161 -19.25 -30.53 -10.37
CA LEU A 161 -19.05 -29.89 -9.06
C LEU A 161 -17.58 -30.08 -8.67
N THR A 162 -16.88 -29.05 -8.21
CA THR A 162 -15.56 -29.16 -7.59
C THR A 162 -15.64 -28.69 -6.15
N ALA A 163 -15.42 -29.63 -5.23
CA ALA A 163 -15.38 -29.34 -3.81
C ALA A 163 -13.95 -29.03 -3.37
N ARG A 164 -13.80 -27.99 -2.56
CA ARG A 164 -12.53 -27.58 -1.95
C ARG A 164 -12.69 -27.52 -0.45
N ALA A 165 -11.63 -27.87 0.26
CA ALA A 165 -11.53 -27.63 1.70
C ALA A 165 -10.07 -27.31 2.03
N SER A 166 -9.84 -26.39 2.96
CA SER A 166 -8.53 -26.16 3.55
C SER A 166 -8.66 -25.90 5.04
N PHE A 167 -7.67 -26.33 5.80
CA PHE A 167 -7.54 -26.01 7.20
C PHE A 167 -6.09 -25.72 7.53
N GLY A 168 -5.85 -25.00 8.63
CA GLY A 168 -4.51 -24.73 9.09
C GLY A 168 -4.46 -24.19 10.50
N ALA A 169 -3.23 -24.18 11.01
CA ALA A 169 -2.85 -23.58 12.27
C ALA A 169 -1.75 -22.55 12.02
N GLU A 170 -1.80 -21.48 12.77
CA GLU A 170 -0.87 -20.37 12.73
C GLU A 170 -0.40 -20.06 14.14
N TYR A 171 0.89 -19.80 14.29
CA TYR A 171 1.51 -19.36 15.53
C TYR A 171 2.48 -18.23 15.20
N GLN A 172 2.42 -17.12 15.94
CA GLN A 172 3.41 -16.05 15.88
C GLN A 172 3.80 -15.61 17.28
N PHE A 173 5.08 -15.32 17.47
CA PHE A 173 5.64 -14.77 18.70
C PHE A 173 6.51 -13.57 18.38
N GLN A 174 6.41 -12.55 19.21
CA GLN A 174 7.21 -11.34 19.20
C GLN A 174 7.65 -11.03 20.63
N ARG A 175 8.88 -10.55 20.76
CA ARG A 175 9.37 -9.87 21.96
C ARG A 175 10.02 -8.57 21.55
N ASP A 176 9.74 -7.51 22.27
CA ASP A 176 10.49 -6.26 22.25
C ASP A 176 11.12 -6.07 23.63
N ASP A 177 12.44 -5.97 23.68
CA ASP A 177 13.16 -5.50 24.86
C ASP A 177 13.28 -3.97 24.67
N ARG A 178 12.51 -3.20 25.46
CA ARG A 178 12.16 -1.79 25.18
C ARG A 178 12.72 -0.81 26.22
N LEU A 179 13.27 0.29 25.73
CA LEU A 179 13.76 1.42 26.50
C LEU A 179 13.08 2.74 26.03
N ASN A 180 12.56 3.53 26.96
CA ASN A 180 12.30 4.96 26.74
C ASN A 180 13.28 5.76 27.61
N GLU A 181 14.11 6.62 27.03
CA GLU A 181 15.06 7.50 27.75
C GLU A 181 14.77 8.97 27.46
N ASP A 182 14.82 9.82 28.49
CA ASP A 182 14.75 11.27 28.32
C ASP A 182 15.93 11.79 27.51
N SER A 183 15.70 12.87 26.76
CA SER A 183 16.69 13.53 25.94
C SER A 183 16.76 15.04 26.19
N SER A 184 17.99 15.54 26.20
CA SER A 184 18.30 16.97 26.08
C SER A 184 18.64 17.26 24.62
N ASP A 185 17.78 17.97 23.91
CA ASP A 185 18.01 18.41 22.52
C ASP A 185 18.39 17.27 21.54
N GLY A 186 17.76 16.10 21.72
CA GLY A 186 17.95 14.91 20.87
C GLY A 186 19.14 14.01 21.27
N VAL A 187 19.79 14.31 22.39
CA VAL A 187 20.84 13.51 23.02
C VAL A 187 20.29 12.87 24.30
N PRO A 188 20.44 11.55 24.51
CA PRO A 188 19.99 10.90 25.75
C PRO A 188 20.65 11.52 26.99
N ASN A 189 19.92 11.65 28.10
CA ASN A 189 20.39 12.37 29.29
C ASN A 189 20.68 11.49 30.53
N GLY A 190 20.42 10.18 30.44
CA GLY A 190 20.60 9.19 31.50
C GLY A 190 19.39 8.95 32.40
N ASN A 191 18.30 9.70 32.26
CA ASN A 191 17.03 9.42 32.95
C ASN A 191 16.15 8.49 32.09
N ILE A 192 15.77 7.35 32.65
CA ILE A 192 15.02 6.32 31.93
C ILE A 192 13.56 6.38 32.38
N GLU A 193 12.65 6.67 31.44
CA GLU A 193 11.20 6.72 31.68
C GLU A 193 10.58 5.31 31.72
N LEU A 194 11.12 4.37 30.93
CA LEU A 194 10.61 3.01 30.79
C LEU A 194 11.76 2.05 30.47
N ASP A 195 11.84 0.93 31.18
CA ASP A 195 12.79 -0.17 30.95
C ASP A 195 12.01 -1.47 31.15
N GLN A 196 11.51 -2.07 30.06
CA GLN A 196 10.63 -3.24 30.14
C GLN A 196 10.74 -4.15 28.92
N ARG A 197 10.46 -5.43 29.15
CA ARG A 197 10.24 -6.41 28.10
C ARG A 197 8.75 -6.59 27.81
N GLU A 198 8.43 -6.67 26.53
CA GLU A 198 7.09 -6.74 25.96
C GLU A 198 7.00 -8.04 25.12
N ASP A 199 6.34 -9.10 25.62
CA ASP A 199 6.06 -10.31 24.82
C ASP A 199 4.63 -10.22 24.23
N GLU A 200 4.48 -10.51 22.93
CA GLU A 200 3.21 -10.65 22.19
C GLU A 200 3.17 -12.03 21.50
N GLU A 201 2.13 -12.81 21.78
CA GLU A 201 1.95 -14.19 21.27
C GLU A 201 0.56 -14.35 20.65
N SER A 202 0.48 -14.91 19.44
CA SER A 202 -0.80 -15.17 18.77
C SER A 202 -0.87 -16.61 18.24
N PHE A 203 -2.07 -17.18 18.34
CA PHE A 203 -2.41 -18.51 17.85
C PHE A 203 -3.73 -18.50 17.10
N GLY A 204 -3.73 -18.99 15.86
CA GLY A 204 -4.88 -19.01 14.96
C GLY A 204 -5.19 -20.41 14.45
N LEU A 205 -6.47 -20.78 14.40
CA LEU A 205 -6.97 -21.99 13.75
C LEU A 205 -8.03 -21.63 12.73
N PHE A 206 -7.89 -22.08 11.48
CA PHE A 206 -8.87 -21.80 10.42
C PHE A 206 -9.33 -23.05 9.68
N LEU A 207 -10.59 -22.99 9.21
CA LEU A 207 -11.22 -23.96 8.32
C LEU A 207 -11.99 -23.20 7.24
N GLN A 208 -11.74 -23.54 5.98
CA GLN A 208 -12.38 -22.96 4.80
C GLN A 208 -12.92 -24.09 3.91
N ALA A 209 -14.14 -23.93 3.39
CA ALA A 209 -14.79 -24.86 2.47
C ALA A 209 -15.34 -24.11 1.26
N GLY A 210 -15.23 -24.70 0.08
CA GLY A 210 -15.68 -24.10 -1.18
C GLY A 210 -16.33 -25.10 -2.13
N LEU A 211 -17.29 -24.61 -2.93
CA LEU A 211 -18.03 -25.40 -3.90
C LEU A 211 -18.16 -24.62 -5.22
N ASP A 212 -17.37 -24.97 -6.23
CA ASP A 212 -17.57 -24.54 -7.62
C ASP A 212 -18.56 -25.50 -8.29
N TRP A 213 -19.70 -24.99 -8.73
CA TRP A 213 -20.67 -25.71 -9.56
C TRP A 213 -20.70 -25.15 -10.97
N ARG A 214 -20.28 -25.99 -11.93
CA ARG A 214 -20.23 -25.71 -13.38
C ARG A 214 -19.39 -24.48 -13.75
N SER A 215 -18.50 -24.04 -12.85
CA SER A 215 -17.80 -22.75 -12.87
C SER A 215 -18.71 -21.52 -12.99
N ARG A 216 -20.01 -21.71 -12.69
CA ARG A 216 -21.06 -20.68 -12.78
C ARG A 216 -21.57 -20.19 -11.44
N ILE A 217 -21.52 -21.03 -10.41
CA ILE A 217 -21.77 -20.65 -9.02
C ILE A 217 -20.58 -21.15 -8.22
N GLU A 218 -19.94 -20.28 -7.46
CA GLU A 218 -18.82 -20.63 -6.59
C GLU A 218 -19.10 -20.05 -5.20
N LEU A 219 -19.40 -20.95 -4.26
CA LEU A 219 -19.66 -20.63 -2.85
C LEU A 219 -18.38 -20.85 -2.05
N LEU A 220 -18.10 -19.96 -1.10
CA LEU A 220 -17.02 -20.05 -0.12
C LEU A 220 -17.60 -19.84 1.27
N ALA A 221 -17.16 -20.63 2.25
CA ALA A 221 -17.43 -20.40 3.66
C ALA A 221 -16.13 -20.61 4.45
N SER A 222 -15.87 -19.78 5.45
CA SER A 222 -14.70 -19.87 6.31
C SER A 222 -15.06 -19.57 7.75
N ILE A 223 -14.39 -20.24 8.68
CA ILE A 223 -14.34 -19.91 10.09
C ILE A 223 -12.88 -19.84 10.54
N ARG A 224 -12.59 -18.94 11.47
CA ARG A 224 -11.29 -18.86 12.13
C ARG A 224 -11.52 -18.58 13.62
N TYR A 225 -10.65 -19.12 14.47
CA TYR A 225 -10.54 -18.76 15.88
C TYR A 225 -9.13 -18.23 16.09
N ASP A 226 -9.03 -17.05 16.67
CA ASP A 226 -7.77 -16.40 17.01
C ASP A 226 -7.73 -16.11 18.51
N GLN A 227 -6.58 -16.36 19.11
CA GLN A 227 -6.23 -15.95 20.46
C GLN A 227 -4.92 -15.15 20.42
N VAL A 228 -4.91 -13.98 21.06
CA VAL A 228 -3.75 -13.08 21.18
C VAL A 228 -3.49 -12.87 22.67
N SER A 229 -2.22 -12.88 23.07
CA SER A 229 -1.80 -12.75 24.46
C SER A 229 -0.62 -11.80 24.58
N PHE A 230 -0.74 -10.84 25.47
CA PHE A 230 0.26 -9.83 25.78
C PHE A 230 0.83 -10.06 27.18
N ALA A 231 2.11 -9.77 27.37
CA ALA A 231 2.74 -9.75 28.68
C ALA A 231 3.76 -8.61 28.80
N LEU A 232 3.70 -7.86 29.91
CA LEU A 232 4.71 -6.88 30.29
C LEU A 232 5.55 -7.41 31.45
N MET A 233 6.86 -7.30 31.33
CA MET A 233 7.84 -7.59 32.38
C MET A 233 8.77 -6.38 32.54
N PRO A 234 8.50 -5.47 33.50
CA PRO A 234 9.39 -4.33 33.77
C PRO A 234 10.74 -4.81 34.32
N GLU A 235 11.84 -4.29 33.76
CA GLU A 235 13.20 -4.52 34.28
C GLU A 235 13.57 -3.49 35.36
N ARG A 236 12.87 -2.34 35.41
CA ARG A 236 12.95 -1.34 36.49
C ARG A 236 11.57 -0.80 36.89
N GLY A 237 11.42 -0.47 38.16
CA GLY A 237 10.22 0.14 38.74
C GLY A 237 10.03 -0.25 40.21
N GLU A 238 9.10 0.42 40.90
CA GLU A 238 8.72 0.03 42.28
C GLU A 238 7.83 -1.22 42.32
N MET A 239 7.19 -1.58 41.20
CA MET A 239 6.40 -2.79 41.01
C MET A 239 7.01 -3.63 39.88
N LEU A 240 7.61 -4.77 40.23
CA LEU A 240 8.21 -5.72 39.28
C LEU A 240 7.23 -6.84 38.85
N ASP A 241 5.94 -6.67 39.11
CA ASP A 241 4.93 -7.69 38.85
C ASP A 241 4.62 -7.80 37.34
N ARG A 242 4.77 -9.01 36.80
CA ARG A 242 4.39 -9.34 35.43
C ARG A 242 2.87 -9.19 35.26
N SER A 243 2.44 -8.29 34.37
CA SER A 243 1.05 -8.22 33.93
C SER A 243 0.85 -9.01 32.64
N THR A 244 -0.35 -9.60 32.47
CA THR A 244 -0.72 -10.35 31.26
C THR A 244 -2.19 -10.12 30.89
N ARG A 245 -2.49 -10.08 29.60
CA ARG A 245 -3.85 -10.00 29.06
C ARG A 245 -3.96 -10.93 27.85
N SER A 246 -4.91 -11.85 27.88
CA SER A 246 -5.27 -12.69 26.72
C SER A 246 -6.65 -12.29 26.21
N MET A 247 -6.85 -12.36 24.90
CA MET A 247 -8.07 -12.02 24.19
C MET A 247 -8.30 -13.06 23.08
N ASP A 248 -9.53 -13.55 22.93
CA ASP A 248 -9.90 -14.43 21.82
C ASP A 248 -11.20 -13.98 21.14
N ARG A 249 -11.31 -14.24 19.84
CA ARG A 249 -12.57 -14.11 19.08
C ARG A 249 -12.65 -15.15 17.96
N PRO A 250 -13.78 -15.86 17.80
CA PRO A 250 -14.09 -16.56 16.56
C PRO A 250 -14.62 -15.57 15.49
N THR A 251 -14.14 -15.71 14.26
CA THR A 251 -14.60 -14.94 13.09
C THR A 251 -15.13 -15.87 12.00
N SER A 252 -16.00 -15.36 11.14
CA SER A 252 -16.56 -16.14 10.02
C SER A 252 -16.69 -15.30 8.74
N GLN A 253 -16.69 -16.00 7.60
CA GLN A 253 -16.87 -15.42 6.27
C GLN A 253 -17.74 -16.33 5.40
N VAL A 254 -18.63 -15.74 4.59
CA VAL A 254 -19.35 -16.42 3.50
C VAL A 254 -19.29 -15.55 2.24
N GLY A 255 -18.76 -16.13 1.16
CA GLY A 255 -18.64 -15.50 -0.15
C GLY A 255 -19.41 -16.25 -1.24
N LEU A 256 -20.02 -15.53 -2.17
CA LEU A 256 -20.72 -16.07 -3.32
C LEU A 256 -20.25 -15.37 -4.61
N LEU A 257 -19.89 -16.17 -5.61
CA LEU A 257 -19.59 -15.72 -6.97
C LEU A 257 -20.59 -16.36 -7.94
N PHE A 258 -21.22 -15.55 -8.80
CA PHE A 258 -22.18 -16.00 -9.80
C PHE A 258 -21.82 -15.49 -11.19
N ARG A 259 -21.57 -16.42 -12.12
CA ARG A 259 -21.12 -16.16 -13.50
C ARG A 259 -22.22 -16.59 -14.49
N PRO A 260 -23.23 -15.74 -14.76
CA PRO A 260 -24.24 -16.00 -15.78
C PRO A 260 -23.66 -16.02 -17.21
N LEU A 261 -22.56 -15.31 -17.45
CA LEU A 261 -21.76 -15.34 -18.69
C LEU A 261 -20.28 -15.49 -18.31
N ASP A 262 -19.41 -15.78 -19.28
CA ASP A 262 -17.96 -15.92 -18.99
C ASP A 262 -17.31 -14.52 -18.78
N GLU A 263 -17.92 -13.50 -19.37
CA GLU A 263 -17.57 -12.09 -19.29
C GLU A 263 -18.11 -11.41 -18.02
N LEU A 264 -19.24 -11.88 -17.48
CA LEU A 264 -20.01 -11.22 -16.42
C LEU A 264 -20.05 -12.05 -15.13
N GLU A 265 -19.56 -11.47 -14.04
CA GLU A 265 -19.47 -12.08 -12.72
C GLU A 265 -20.09 -11.15 -11.68
N PHE A 266 -21.09 -11.61 -10.95
CA PHE A 266 -21.59 -10.96 -9.74
C PHE A 266 -20.90 -11.58 -8.52
N PHE A 267 -20.66 -10.78 -7.50
CA PHE A 267 -20.09 -11.25 -6.24
C PHE A 267 -20.81 -10.66 -5.03
N GLY A 268 -20.77 -11.40 -3.92
CA GLY A 268 -21.21 -10.95 -2.61
C GLY A 268 -20.35 -11.59 -1.51
N ASN A 269 -20.06 -10.84 -0.46
CA ASN A 269 -19.27 -11.27 0.69
C ASN A 269 -19.92 -10.77 1.99
N LEU A 270 -19.98 -11.64 2.98
CA LEU A 270 -20.27 -11.34 4.37
C LEU A 270 -19.07 -11.81 5.19
N SER A 271 -18.43 -10.94 5.96
CA SER A 271 -17.26 -11.28 6.79
C SER A 271 -17.29 -10.56 8.13
N GLN A 272 -16.84 -11.25 9.17
CA GLN A 272 -16.53 -10.69 10.48
C GLN A 272 -15.03 -10.51 10.63
N SER A 273 -14.61 -9.49 11.37
CA SER A 273 -13.23 -9.35 11.85
C SER A 273 -13.20 -8.81 13.28
N PHE A 274 -12.01 -8.81 13.88
CA PHE A 274 -11.76 -8.11 15.13
C PHE A 274 -10.35 -7.49 15.09
N GLN A 275 -10.09 -6.51 15.95
CA GLN A 275 -8.80 -5.90 16.16
C GLN A 275 -8.57 -5.76 17.67
N THR A 276 -7.54 -6.44 18.18
CA THR A 276 -7.07 -6.22 19.56
C THR A 276 -6.53 -4.79 19.71
N PRO A 277 -6.67 -4.15 20.88
CA PRO A 277 -5.93 -2.92 21.17
C PRO A 277 -4.43 -3.19 21.06
N THR A 278 -3.64 -2.22 20.62
CA THR A 278 -2.18 -2.37 20.62
C THR A 278 -1.64 -2.36 22.04
N LEU A 279 -0.42 -2.87 22.25
CA LEU A 279 0.20 -2.85 23.57
C LEU A 279 0.29 -1.44 24.18
N THR A 280 0.52 -0.40 23.35
CA THR A 280 0.53 1.01 23.79
C THR A 280 -0.86 1.56 24.12
N GLU A 281 -1.92 0.97 23.59
CA GLU A 281 -3.31 1.29 23.95
C GLU A 281 -3.76 0.53 25.22
N LEU A 282 -3.12 -0.61 25.52
CA LEU A 282 -3.37 -1.43 26.72
C LEU A 282 -2.70 -0.93 28.00
N VAL A 283 -1.69 -0.05 27.96
CA VAL A 283 -1.01 0.41 29.19
C VAL A 283 -1.96 1.22 30.07
N THR A 284 -2.04 0.88 31.36
CA THR A 284 -2.90 1.57 32.31
C THR A 284 -2.40 2.98 32.66
N SER A 285 -3.32 3.94 32.82
CA SER A 285 -3.00 5.31 33.26
C SER A 285 -2.48 5.39 34.69
N ASP A 286 -2.96 4.50 35.56
CA ASP A 286 -2.89 4.64 37.02
C ASP A 286 -1.68 3.89 37.63
N GLY A 287 -0.83 3.26 36.80
CA GLY A 287 0.35 2.51 37.22
C GLY A 287 0.91 1.59 36.12
N PRO A 288 2.01 0.88 36.39
CA PRO A 288 2.59 -0.08 35.44
C PRO A 288 1.71 -1.33 35.34
N GLY A 289 1.07 -1.54 34.18
CA GLY A 289 0.17 -2.67 33.97
C GLY A 289 -0.54 -2.67 32.62
N LEU A 290 -1.22 -3.78 32.32
CA LEU A 290 -2.13 -3.93 31.19
C LEU A 290 -3.58 -3.76 31.66
N SER A 291 -4.36 -3.02 30.89
CA SER A 291 -5.79 -2.83 31.12
C SER A 291 -6.53 -4.16 30.96
N LEU A 292 -7.30 -4.50 31.99
CA LEU A 292 -8.19 -5.66 31.99
C LEU A 292 -9.62 -5.30 31.53
N GLU A 293 -9.92 -4.01 31.40
CA GLU A 293 -11.23 -3.49 30.99
C GLU A 293 -11.35 -3.30 29.48
N LEU A 294 -10.23 -3.13 28.78
CA LEU A 294 -10.19 -3.07 27.32
C LEU A 294 -10.36 -4.44 26.68
N ASP A 295 -11.24 -4.53 25.69
CA ASP A 295 -11.50 -5.69 24.83
C ASP A 295 -11.26 -5.34 23.33
N PRO A 296 -11.28 -6.30 22.40
CA PRO A 296 -11.09 -6.03 20.98
C PRO A 296 -12.26 -5.32 20.30
N GLU A 297 -11.97 -4.33 19.44
CA GLU A 297 -12.91 -3.79 18.45
C GLU A 297 -13.35 -4.91 17.50
N THR A 298 -14.62 -4.94 17.09
CA THR A 298 -15.14 -5.93 16.14
C THR A 298 -15.84 -5.29 14.94
N SER A 299 -15.79 -5.98 13.78
CA SER A 299 -16.44 -5.53 12.56
C SER A 299 -17.35 -6.58 11.94
N LEU A 300 -18.41 -6.09 11.31
CA LEU A 300 -19.25 -6.84 10.38
C LEU A 300 -19.26 -6.13 9.03
N GLN A 301 -18.69 -6.76 8.02
CA GLN A 301 -18.63 -6.25 6.64
C GLN A 301 -19.59 -7.02 5.72
N LEU A 302 -20.39 -6.28 4.97
CA LEU A 302 -21.20 -6.73 3.84
C LEU A 302 -20.70 -6.03 2.58
N GLU A 303 -20.40 -6.79 1.53
CA GLU A 303 -20.00 -6.26 0.23
C GLU A 303 -20.74 -6.98 -0.88
N GLY A 304 -21.13 -6.25 -1.94
CA GLY A 304 -21.70 -6.84 -3.15
C GLY A 304 -21.29 -6.04 -4.39
N GLY A 305 -21.07 -6.72 -5.51
CA GLY A 305 -20.56 -6.08 -6.71
C GLY A 305 -20.69 -6.89 -7.99
N VAL A 306 -20.17 -6.31 -9.07
CA VAL A 306 -20.19 -6.86 -10.42
C VAL A 306 -18.88 -6.58 -11.13
N ARG A 307 -18.37 -7.59 -11.85
CA ARG A 307 -17.23 -7.52 -12.76
C ARG A 307 -17.67 -7.86 -14.18
N LEU A 308 -17.32 -7.02 -15.13
CA LEU A 308 -17.55 -7.23 -16.56
C LEU A 308 -16.21 -7.19 -17.30
N ARG A 309 -15.94 -8.21 -18.13
CA ARG A 309 -14.71 -8.36 -18.91
C ARG A 309 -15.04 -8.37 -20.41
N HIS A 310 -14.98 -7.19 -21.04
CA HIS A 310 -15.12 -7.02 -22.49
C HIS A 310 -13.73 -7.03 -23.17
N PRO A 311 -13.59 -7.43 -24.45
CA PRO A 311 -12.30 -7.43 -25.16
C PRO A 311 -11.57 -6.08 -25.25
N TRP A 312 -12.25 -4.96 -24.96
CA TRP A 312 -11.67 -3.60 -24.97
C TRP A 312 -11.62 -2.93 -23.59
N PHE A 313 -12.33 -3.47 -22.59
CA PHE A 313 -12.37 -2.89 -21.24
C PHE A 313 -12.81 -3.92 -20.18
N SER A 314 -12.28 -3.77 -18.97
CA SER A 314 -12.81 -4.38 -17.75
C SER A 314 -13.44 -3.31 -16.87
N LEU A 315 -14.66 -3.57 -16.40
CA LEU A 315 -15.34 -2.78 -15.37
C LEU A 315 -15.49 -3.64 -14.12
N GLU A 316 -15.24 -3.04 -12.96
CA GLU A 316 -15.56 -3.57 -11.64
C GLU A 316 -16.29 -2.50 -10.84
N MET A 317 -17.40 -2.85 -10.21
CA MET A 317 -18.19 -1.95 -9.37
C MET A 317 -18.65 -2.70 -8.13
N SER A 318 -18.40 -2.12 -6.95
CA SER A 318 -18.81 -2.68 -5.66
C SER A 318 -19.59 -1.65 -4.82
N ALA A 319 -20.36 -2.16 -3.87
CA ALA A 319 -20.95 -1.40 -2.78
C ALA A 319 -20.70 -2.15 -1.47
N PHE A 320 -20.29 -1.44 -0.44
CA PHE A 320 -19.96 -2.01 0.87
C PHE A 320 -20.67 -1.31 2.03
N TRP A 321 -20.87 -2.08 3.09
CA TRP A 321 -21.32 -1.64 4.40
C TRP A 321 -20.42 -2.28 5.45
N ILE A 322 -19.94 -1.50 6.41
CA ILE A 322 -19.16 -1.96 7.55
C ILE A 322 -19.82 -1.36 8.80
N GLY A 323 -20.20 -2.23 9.75
CA GLY A 323 -20.45 -1.85 11.14
C GLY A 323 -19.22 -2.13 11.98
N LEU A 324 -18.90 -1.22 12.90
CA LEU A 324 -17.87 -1.35 13.93
C LEU A 324 -18.51 -1.19 15.30
N GLU A 325 -18.22 -2.15 16.18
CA GLU A 325 -18.69 -2.27 17.56
C GLU A 325 -17.44 -2.38 18.47
N ASP A 326 -17.51 -1.87 19.69
CA ASP A 326 -16.39 -1.79 20.64
C ASP A 326 -15.18 -0.94 20.13
N GLU A 327 -15.39 0.06 19.25
CA GLU A 327 -14.30 0.88 18.66
C GLU A 327 -13.54 1.67 19.73
N LEU A 328 -12.20 1.65 19.62
CA LEU A 328 -11.27 2.17 20.63
C LEU A 328 -11.16 3.70 20.56
N VAL A 329 -11.66 4.36 21.60
CA VAL A 329 -11.69 5.82 21.74
C VAL A 329 -10.61 6.27 22.73
N PRO A 330 -9.72 7.21 22.36
CA PRO A 330 -8.81 7.85 23.30
C PRO A 330 -9.54 8.92 24.13
N GLU A 331 -9.35 8.87 25.44
CA GLU A 331 -9.78 9.87 26.42
C GLU A 331 -8.56 10.44 27.17
N GLU A 332 -8.67 11.67 27.67
CA GLU A 332 -7.62 12.34 28.43
C GLU A 332 -7.96 12.27 29.94
N ASN A 333 -7.11 11.65 30.75
CA ASN A 333 -7.35 11.54 32.19
C ASN A 333 -7.07 12.86 32.93
N ALA A 334 -7.35 12.89 34.23
CA ALA A 334 -7.14 14.07 35.09
C ALA A 334 -5.67 14.52 35.22
N GLU A 335 -4.71 13.75 34.69
CA GLU A 335 -3.27 14.03 34.69
C GLU A 335 -2.74 14.43 33.29
N GLY A 336 -3.61 14.50 32.27
CA GLY A 336 -3.22 14.78 30.88
C GLY A 336 -2.68 13.57 30.11
N ARG A 337 -2.82 12.35 30.65
CA ARG A 337 -2.44 11.09 29.97
C ARG A 337 -3.56 10.63 29.06
N THR A 338 -3.22 10.18 27.85
CA THR A 338 -4.17 9.48 26.96
C THR A 338 -4.40 8.06 27.48
N VAL A 339 -5.66 7.68 27.63
CA VAL A 339 -6.14 6.33 28.00
C VAL A 339 -7.16 5.89 26.95
N PHE A 340 -7.42 4.59 26.82
CA PHE A 340 -8.37 4.08 25.82
C PHE A 340 -9.56 3.41 26.48
N THR A 341 -10.71 3.47 25.81
CA THR A 341 -11.96 2.80 26.22
C THR A 341 -12.73 2.25 25.00
N ASN A 342 -13.44 1.14 25.18
CA ASN A 342 -14.35 0.59 24.18
C ASN A 342 -15.70 1.34 24.27
N ALA A 343 -15.82 2.42 23.50
CA ALA A 343 -16.99 3.30 23.53
C ALA A 343 -17.48 3.77 22.14
N GLY A 344 -16.81 3.34 21.06
CA GLY A 344 -17.20 3.69 19.70
C GLY A 344 -18.17 2.69 19.08
N GLU A 345 -19.27 3.20 18.52
CA GLU A 345 -20.00 2.55 17.43
C GLU A 345 -19.82 3.40 16.17
N SER A 346 -19.36 2.80 15.05
CA SER A 346 -19.32 3.53 13.78
C SER A 346 -19.71 2.70 12.56
N ARG A 347 -20.35 3.38 11.61
CA ARG A 347 -20.85 2.81 10.37
C ARG A 347 -20.17 3.45 9.18
N ARG A 348 -19.67 2.62 8.27
CA ARG A 348 -19.06 3.05 7.00
C ARG A 348 -19.88 2.44 5.87
N ILE A 349 -20.27 3.25 4.89
CA ILE A 349 -20.96 2.81 3.68
C ILE A 349 -20.19 3.38 2.49
N GLY A 350 -20.02 2.64 1.42
CA GLY A 350 -19.35 3.17 0.22
C GLY A 350 -19.64 2.41 -1.05
N THR A 351 -19.14 2.97 -2.14
CA THR A 351 -19.20 2.40 -3.49
C THR A 351 -17.88 2.66 -4.20
N GLU A 352 -17.37 1.65 -4.89
CA GLU A 352 -16.17 1.76 -5.71
C GLU A 352 -16.47 1.39 -7.16
N LEU A 353 -15.78 2.05 -8.09
CA LEU A 353 -15.86 1.84 -9.52
C LEU A 353 -14.45 1.89 -10.10
N SER A 354 -14.06 0.82 -10.79
CA SER A 354 -12.82 0.74 -11.56
C SER A 354 -13.15 0.38 -13.01
N VAL A 355 -12.69 1.20 -13.95
CA VAL A 355 -12.82 0.95 -15.39
C VAL A 355 -11.44 1.06 -16.02
N ARG A 356 -10.91 -0.06 -16.50
CA ARG A 356 -9.67 -0.12 -17.28
C ARG A 356 -9.99 -0.54 -18.71
N GLY A 357 -9.36 0.07 -19.71
CA GLY A 357 -9.52 -0.37 -21.09
C GLY A 357 -8.46 0.16 -22.04
N THR A 358 -8.42 -0.44 -23.23
CA THR A 358 -7.56 -0.04 -24.34
C THR A 358 -8.43 0.39 -25.53
N PRO A 359 -9.11 1.56 -25.44
CA PRO A 359 -10.11 1.98 -26.44
C PRO A 359 -9.51 2.21 -27.83
N ILE A 360 -8.21 2.51 -27.90
CA ILE A 360 -7.39 2.49 -29.12
C ILE A 360 -6.04 1.84 -28.81
N GLN A 361 -5.38 1.27 -29.82
CA GLN A 361 -4.08 0.62 -29.66
C GLN A 361 -3.02 1.62 -29.17
N GLY A 362 -2.35 1.30 -28.06
CA GLY A 362 -1.32 2.16 -27.46
C GLY A 362 -1.81 3.13 -26.39
N LEU A 363 -3.12 3.20 -26.13
CA LEU A 363 -3.70 3.98 -25.04
C LEU A 363 -4.34 3.05 -23.99
N ASP A 364 -3.64 2.79 -22.89
CA ASP A 364 -4.25 2.27 -21.66
C ASP A 364 -4.96 3.41 -20.92
N VAL A 365 -6.26 3.26 -20.67
CA VAL A 365 -7.06 4.14 -19.80
C VAL A 365 -7.38 3.40 -18.52
N LEU A 366 -7.20 4.05 -17.37
CA LEU A 366 -7.70 3.63 -16.07
C LEU A 366 -8.47 4.79 -15.44
N VAL A 367 -9.73 4.55 -15.08
CA VAL A 367 -10.56 5.43 -14.27
C VAL A 367 -10.92 4.68 -13.00
N VAL A 368 -10.62 5.27 -11.84
CA VAL A 368 -11.05 4.77 -10.53
C VAL A 368 -11.81 5.87 -9.82
N HIS A 369 -12.94 5.51 -9.21
CA HIS A 369 -13.72 6.39 -8.35
C HIS A 369 -14.16 5.60 -7.12
N ALA A 370 -13.94 6.17 -5.93
CA ALA A 370 -14.45 5.66 -4.67
C ALA A 370 -15.19 6.77 -3.95
N CYS A 371 -16.30 6.42 -3.31
CA CYS A 371 -17.10 7.32 -2.50
C CYS A 371 -17.51 6.58 -1.22
N SER A 372 -17.36 7.21 -0.06
CA SER A 372 -17.81 6.63 1.21
C SER A 372 -18.35 7.69 2.16
N THR A 373 -19.29 7.26 3.00
CA THR A 373 -19.88 8.02 4.10
C THR A 373 -19.57 7.33 5.41
N HIS A 374 -18.97 8.06 6.35
CA HIS A 374 -18.79 7.63 7.73
C HIS A 374 -19.84 8.30 8.61
N GLY A 375 -20.50 7.52 9.47
CA GLY A 375 -21.34 8.02 10.55
C GLY A 375 -21.03 7.27 11.83
N SER A 376 -20.49 7.98 12.82
CA SER A 376 -20.31 7.48 14.18
C SER A 376 -21.53 7.78 15.03
N ALA A 377 -21.98 6.81 15.81
CA ALA A 377 -22.90 7.04 16.90
C ALA A 377 -22.08 7.55 18.08
N ARG A 378 -22.10 8.87 18.33
CA ARG A 378 -21.61 9.38 19.61
C ARG A 378 -22.51 8.86 20.71
N VAL A 379 -21.94 8.11 21.65
CA VAL A 379 -22.56 7.83 22.95
C VAL A 379 -23.09 9.15 23.52
N PRO A 380 -24.31 9.18 24.09
CA PRO A 380 -24.80 10.37 24.76
C PRO A 380 -23.92 10.67 25.97
N PHE A 381 -23.02 11.65 25.83
CA PHE A 381 -22.21 12.16 26.92
C PHE A 381 -23.13 12.64 28.06
N GLU A 382 -23.26 11.84 29.11
CA GLU A 382 -23.84 12.30 30.36
C GLU A 382 -22.80 13.20 31.03
N ILE A 383 -22.76 14.46 30.62
CA ILE A 383 -21.99 15.52 31.28
C ILE A 383 -22.56 15.65 32.69
N VAL A 384 -21.99 14.90 33.64
CA VAL A 384 -22.27 15.05 35.07
C VAL A 384 -21.86 16.48 35.43
N PRO A 385 -22.82 17.39 35.70
CA PRO A 385 -22.46 18.79 35.86
C PRO A 385 -21.77 18.97 37.19
N PHE A 386 -20.55 19.54 37.18
CA PHE A 386 -19.92 20.03 38.39
C PHE A 386 -20.91 20.96 39.13
N PRO A 387 -21.17 20.76 40.43
CA PRO A 387 -22.19 21.50 41.17
C PRO A 387 -21.76 22.96 41.38
N GLY A 388 -22.04 23.81 40.38
CA GLY A 388 -21.68 25.23 40.40
C GLY A 388 -21.94 26.00 39.10
N PHE A 389 -22.04 25.33 37.93
CA PHE A 389 -22.25 26.01 36.64
C PHE A 389 -23.56 25.61 35.96
N GLN A 390 -24.31 26.60 35.47
CA GLN A 390 -25.39 26.40 34.51
C GLN A 390 -24.94 26.86 33.11
N PRO A 391 -25.05 26.02 32.07
CA PRO A 391 -24.77 26.44 30.70
C PRO A 391 -25.89 27.33 30.16
N ILE A 392 -25.53 28.39 29.44
CA ILE A 392 -26.48 29.25 28.73
C ILE A 392 -26.93 28.53 27.46
N ALA A 393 -28.24 28.35 27.29
CA ALA A 393 -28.79 27.73 26.09
C ALA A 393 -28.55 28.59 24.83
N SER A 394 -28.13 27.95 23.74
CA SER A 394 -28.10 28.53 22.39
C SER A 394 -28.82 27.60 21.41
N LEU A 395 -29.37 28.14 20.33
CA LEU A 395 -30.44 27.49 19.57
C LEU A 395 -29.94 26.53 18.48
N ASP A 396 -30.46 25.31 18.48
CA ASP A 396 -30.53 24.45 17.29
C ASP A 396 -31.57 24.99 16.29
N ALA A 397 -31.12 25.48 15.13
CA ALA A 397 -32.00 25.87 14.04
C ALA A 397 -31.30 25.89 12.66
N CYS A 398 -31.07 24.72 12.06
CA CYS A 398 -30.62 24.63 10.67
C CYS A 398 -31.41 23.57 9.86
N THR A 399 -32.64 23.92 9.49
CA THR A 399 -33.51 23.09 8.62
C THR A 399 -33.09 23.18 7.15
N ALA A 400 -32.89 22.03 6.51
CA ALA A 400 -32.60 21.94 5.08
C ALA A 400 -33.74 22.54 4.22
N ARG A 401 -33.39 23.43 3.28
CA ARG A 401 -34.32 23.94 2.27
C ARG A 401 -34.15 23.20 0.95
N SER A 402 -35.15 22.40 0.59
CA SER A 402 -35.31 21.90 -0.77
C SER A 402 -35.75 23.03 -1.72
N THR A 403 -35.10 23.16 -2.87
CA THR A 403 -35.48 24.12 -3.92
C THR A 403 -36.54 23.51 -4.83
N THR A 404 -37.78 23.96 -4.70
CA THR A 404 -38.86 23.67 -5.67
C THR A 404 -39.52 24.95 -6.16
N PHE A 405 -39.86 24.98 -7.46
CA PHE A 405 -40.41 26.16 -8.13
C PHE A 405 -41.83 26.47 -7.64
N GLY A 406 -42.05 27.70 -7.19
CA GLY A 406 -43.38 28.23 -6.81
C GLY A 406 -43.92 29.24 -7.82
N ARG A 407 -45.03 28.91 -8.49
CA ARG A 407 -45.92 29.92 -9.09
C ARG A 407 -46.84 30.49 -8.01
N PRO A 408 -47.12 31.80 -7.97
CA PRO A 408 -48.02 32.37 -6.98
C PRO A 408 -49.49 32.14 -7.36
N SER A 409 -50.29 31.74 -6.38
CA SER A 409 -51.73 31.98 -6.33
C SER A 409 -52.15 32.19 -4.86
N SER A 410 -53.28 32.84 -4.62
CA SER A 410 -53.54 33.58 -3.38
C SER A 410 -54.75 33.08 -2.57
N SER A 411 -54.90 33.68 -1.38
CA SER A 411 -56.13 33.88 -0.61
C SER A 411 -56.55 32.84 0.46
N SER A 412 -56.71 33.39 1.68
CA SER A 412 -57.77 33.15 2.69
C SER A 412 -58.31 31.74 2.98
N GLY A 413 -58.30 31.36 4.26
CA GLY A 413 -59.07 30.21 4.78
C GLY A 413 -58.99 30.04 6.30
N SER A 414 -59.66 30.90 7.08
CA SER A 414 -59.69 30.80 8.55
C SER A 414 -60.87 29.98 9.08
N THR A 415 -60.64 29.00 9.96
CA THR A 415 -61.73 28.41 10.77
C THR A 415 -61.25 27.98 12.17
N ARG A 416 -62.14 28.06 13.17
CA ARG A 416 -61.90 27.69 14.59
C ARG A 416 -62.80 26.54 15.05
N SER A 417 -62.21 25.62 15.81
CA SER A 417 -62.84 24.75 16.83
C SER A 417 -61.69 24.16 17.66
N ARG A 418 -61.56 24.21 18.99
CA ARG A 418 -62.51 24.26 20.11
C ARG A 418 -63.51 23.10 20.10
N TRP A 419 -63.24 22.05 20.89
CA TRP A 419 -64.02 21.65 22.07
C TRP A 419 -63.15 20.77 23.02
N THR A 420 -62.91 21.30 24.21
CA THR A 420 -62.91 20.67 25.56
C THR A 420 -62.17 19.37 25.92
N THR A 421 -61.26 19.55 26.88
CA THR A 421 -60.87 18.67 27.99
C THR A 421 -61.87 17.64 28.52
N GLN A 422 -61.37 16.47 28.95
CA GLN A 422 -61.85 15.79 30.16
C GLN A 422 -60.71 14.98 30.84
N ASP A 423 -60.76 14.87 32.17
CA ASP A 423 -59.75 14.20 33.01
C ASP A 423 -59.69 12.67 32.88
N ARG A 424 -58.48 12.10 33.10
CA ARG A 424 -58.28 11.19 34.26
C ARG A 424 -56.80 10.93 34.60
N ARG A 425 -56.53 10.76 35.90
CA ARG A 425 -55.27 10.24 36.44
C ARG A 425 -55.30 8.69 36.52
N SER A 426 -54.10 8.09 36.55
CA SER A 426 -53.65 6.84 37.25
C SER A 426 -54.69 5.93 37.96
N PRO A 427 -54.52 4.58 38.04
CA PRO A 427 -53.24 3.99 38.51
C PRO A 427 -52.85 2.52 38.14
N THR A 428 -51.58 2.20 38.42
CA THR A 428 -50.95 0.94 38.90
C THR A 428 -51.52 -0.49 38.66
N ARG A 429 -50.70 -1.33 37.99
CA ARG A 429 -49.91 -2.50 38.51
C ARG A 429 -50.60 -3.81 39.01
N ARG A 430 -49.87 -4.95 38.84
CA ARG A 430 -50.10 -6.37 39.27
C ARG A 430 -50.96 -7.22 38.31
N SER A 431 -50.80 -8.54 38.19
CA SER A 431 -49.82 -9.57 38.66
C SER A 431 -49.75 -10.70 37.58
N TRP A 432 -48.98 -11.80 37.59
CA TRP A 432 -48.62 -12.88 38.54
C TRP A 432 -47.12 -13.27 38.34
N GLU A 433 -46.28 -13.77 39.26
CA GLU A 433 -46.36 -14.85 40.29
C GLU A 433 -46.51 -16.28 39.72
N SER A 434 -45.78 -17.33 40.13
CA SER A 434 -44.61 -17.53 41.04
C SER A 434 -43.84 -18.80 40.54
N PHE A 435 -42.77 -19.42 41.08
CA PHE A 435 -41.93 -19.40 42.31
C PHE A 435 -40.61 -20.18 41.91
N ALA A 436 -39.64 -20.72 42.68
CA ALA A 436 -39.08 -20.75 44.06
C ALA A 436 -37.73 -21.54 44.00
N SER A 437 -36.78 -21.59 44.95
CA SER A 437 -36.26 -20.63 45.95
C SER A 437 -35.06 -21.26 46.72
N GLY A 438 -33.90 -20.59 46.87
CA GLY A 438 -32.85 -21.05 47.83
C GLY A 438 -31.46 -20.37 47.76
N ARG A 439 -30.87 -20.05 48.93
CA ARG A 439 -29.47 -19.60 49.16
C ARG A 439 -28.95 -20.23 50.47
N PRO A 440 -27.61 -20.36 50.70
CA PRO A 440 -26.89 -19.34 51.50
C PRO A 440 -25.43 -19.05 51.04
N ARG A 441 -24.67 -18.31 51.87
CA ARG A 441 -23.25 -17.86 51.77
C ARG A 441 -22.43 -18.44 52.98
N PRO A 442 -21.15 -18.10 53.27
CA PRO A 442 -19.89 -18.31 52.49
C PRO A 442 -18.64 -18.71 53.37
N TRP A 443 -17.41 -18.51 52.86
CA TRP A 443 -16.08 -18.32 53.56
C TRP A 443 -15.13 -19.54 53.82
N PRO A 444 -13.79 -19.34 54.07
CA PRO A 444 -12.64 -20.19 53.60
C PRO A 444 -11.78 -20.78 54.78
N PRO A 445 -10.43 -21.03 54.75
CA PRO A 445 -9.35 -21.09 53.70
C PRO A 445 -8.35 -22.29 53.82
N ALA A 446 -7.12 -22.16 53.25
CA ALA A 446 -5.86 -22.93 53.51
C ALA A 446 -5.71 -24.34 52.84
N SER A 447 -4.52 -24.95 52.60
CA SER A 447 -3.08 -24.58 52.81
C SER A 447 -2.07 -25.39 51.93
N SER A 448 -0.97 -24.75 51.51
CA SER A 448 0.45 -25.18 51.41
C SER A 448 0.94 -26.57 50.87
N SER A 449 2.01 -26.47 50.04
CA SER A 449 3.33 -27.16 50.10
C SER A 449 3.60 -28.60 49.59
N THR A 450 4.76 -28.75 48.92
CA THR A 450 5.68 -29.94 48.81
C THR A 450 5.20 -31.20 48.05
N SER A 451 6.06 -32.01 47.39
CA SER A 451 7.52 -31.95 47.07
C SER A 451 7.95 -33.04 46.06
N ASP A 452 8.96 -32.74 45.23
CA ASP A 452 10.12 -33.56 44.78
C ASP A 452 10.02 -35.02 44.23
N LEU A 453 11.03 -35.33 43.38
CA LEU A 453 11.50 -36.65 42.88
C LEU A 453 10.53 -37.41 41.92
N ALA A 454 10.87 -37.79 40.67
CA ALA A 454 12.10 -38.14 39.94
C ALA A 454 12.57 -39.61 40.07
N PHE A 455 13.27 -40.08 39.02
CA PHE A 455 13.73 -41.47 38.74
C PHE A 455 12.63 -42.48 38.32
N GLU A 456 12.88 -43.47 37.44
CA GLU A 456 14.12 -43.84 36.73
C GLU A 456 13.88 -44.28 35.26
N THR A 457 14.98 -44.43 34.51
CA THR A 457 15.04 -44.86 33.11
C THR A 457 14.89 -46.37 32.93
N CYS A 458 14.67 -46.82 31.69
CA CYS A 458 15.36 -48.01 31.20
C CYS A 458 15.68 -47.88 29.70
N SER A 459 16.83 -48.42 29.28
CA SER A 459 17.38 -48.26 27.93
C SER A 459 17.87 -49.60 27.37
N ALA A 460 17.64 -49.83 26.07
CA ALA A 460 18.31 -50.90 25.30
C ALA A 460 18.53 -50.46 23.85
N SER A 461 19.56 -50.99 23.19
CA SER A 461 20.02 -50.47 21.90
C SER A 461 20.52 -51.55 20.93
N THR A 462 20.54 -51.21 19.64
CA THR A 462 21.29 -51.87 18.53
C THR A 462 21.01 -53.35 18.20
N ARG A 463 20.70 -53.63 16.92
CA ARG A 463 21.69 -54.16 15.96
C ARG A 463 21.19 -54.11 14.51
N SER A 464 22.08 -54.45 13.57
CA SER A 464 22.02 -54.16 12.14
C SER A 464 22.04 -55.42 11.25
N THR A 465 22.15 -55.23 9.91
CA THR A 465 22.26 -56.19 8.77
C THR A 465 20.94 -56.54 8.06
N GLY A 466 20.88 -56.74 6.74
CA GLY A 466 21.88 -56.45 5.69
C GLY A 466 21.64 -57.20 4.35
N PHE A 467 21.92 -56.56 3.19
CA PHE A 467 21.69 -57.07 1.79
C PHE A 467 20.21 -57.38 1.44
N GLY A 468 19.71 -57.41 0.19
CA GLY A 468 20.19 -57.12 -1.18
C GLY A 468 18.98 -57.28 -2.16
N SER A 469 19.01 -57.12 -3.49
CA SER A 469 19.99 -56.69 -4.49
C SER A 469 19.26 -56.33 -5.83
N THR A 470 19.96 -55.91 -6.89
CA THR A 470 19.41 -55.57 -8.23
C THR A 470 19.44 -56.75 -9.24
N PRO A 471 18.67 -56.69 -10.34
CA PRO A 471 19.32 -56.39 -11.63
C PRO A 471 18.50 -55.46 -12.58
N SER A 472 19.10 -55.16 -13.74
CA SER A 472 18.68 -54.17 -14.75
C SER A 472 17.82 -54.72 -15.91
N GLY A 473 17.17 -53.81 -16.65
CA GLY A 473 16.62 -54.06 -18.00
C GLY A 473 16.71 -52.80 -18.87
N THR A 474 17.14 -52.94 -20.13
CA THR A 474 17.45 -51.82 -21.05
C THR A 474 16.88 -52.11 -22.43
N GLU A 475 16.21 -51.14 -23.07
CA GLU A 475 15.86 -51.24 -24.50
C GLU A 475 15.81 -49.86 -25.18
N LEU A 476 15.84 -49.84 -26.52
CA LEU A 476 16.28 -48.67 -27.32
C LEU A 476 15.56 -48.55 -28.68
N ARG A 477 15.09 -47.33 -29.00
CA ARG A 477 14.55 -46.88 -30.31
C ARG A 477 13.23 -47.61 -30.72
N ALA A 478 12.39 -47.09 -31.63
CA ALA A 478 12.53 -45.99 -32.59
C ALA A 478 11.25 -45.13 -32.67
N GLY A 479 11.27 -44.05 -33.47
CA GLY A 479 10.12 -43.16 -33.66
C GLY A 479 9.33 -43.44 -34.94
N ALA A 480 8.05 -43.04 -34.95
CA ALA A 480 7.22 -42.90 -36.13
C ALA A 480 6.35 -41.64 -35.99
N SER A 481 6.17 -40.89 -37.07
CA SER A 481 5.34 -39.68 -37.12
C SER A 481 3.90 -40.01 -37.54
N THR A 482 2.93 -39.30 -36.96
CA THR A 482 1.59 -39.17 -37.56
C THR A 482 0.91 -37.89 -37.06
N GLU A 483 0.56 -37.00 -37.98
CA GLU A 483 -0.35 -35.90 -37.70
C GLU A 483 -1.79 -36.39 -37.63
N ARG A 484 -2.62 -35.81 -36.74
CA ARG A 484 -4.03 -35.47 -37.03
C ARG A 484 -4.69 -34.63 -35.92
N LEU A 485 -5.57 -33.73 -36.38
CA LEU A 485 -6.63 -32.98 -35.66
C LEU A 485 -6.27 -32.29 -34.32
N ARG A 486 -6.15 -30.95 -34.38
CA ARG A 486 -6.32 -30.08 -33.21
C ARG A 486 -7.79 -30.03 -32.75
N LEU A 487 -8.18 -30.90 -31.82
CA LEU A 487 -9.38 -30.64 -31.01
C LEU A 487 -9.14 -29.43 -30.11
N ARG A 488 -10.07 -28.45 -30.11
CA ARG A 488 -10.02 -27.31 -29.19
C ARG A 488 -10.16 -27.84 -27.75
N ARG A 489 -9.09 -27.78 -26.95
CA ARG A 489 -9.18 -28.01 -25.51
C ARG A 489 -10.07 -26.93 -24.89
N ALA A 490 -11.03 -27.35 -24.06
CA ALA A 490 -11.71 -26.46 -23.12
C ALA A 490 -10.68 -25.73 -22.23
N PRO A 491 -10.98 -24.52 -21.73
CA PRO A 491 -10.10 -23.86 -20.78
C PRO A 491 -9.86 -24.78 -19.58
N ARG A 492 -8.58 -24.96 -19.20
CA ARG A 492 -8.25 -25.57 -17.91
C ARG A 492 -8.86 -24.69 -16.81
N PRO A 493 -9.42 -25.25 -15.74
CA PRO A 493 -9.73 -24.46 -14.56
C PRO A 493 -8.45 -23.74 -14.14
N ARG A 494 -8.53 -22.43 -13.91
CA ARG A 494 -7.41 -21.70 -13.34
C ARG A 494 -7.14 -22.29 -11.95
N PRO A 495 -5.88 -22.54 -11.55
CA PRO A 495 -5.63 -22.80 -10.14
C PRO A 495 -6.15 -21.58 -9.36
N LEU A 496 -7.05 -21.81 -8.41
CA LEU A 496 -7.36 -20.77 -7.45
C LEU A 496 -6.05 -20.51 -6.70
N VAL A 497 -5.55 -19.27 -6.79
CA VAL A 497 -4.52 -18.81 -5.88
C VAL A 497 -5.11 -19.01 -4.48
N LEU A 498 -4.39 -19.71 -3.60
CA LEU A 498 -4.63 -19.53 -2.17
C LEU A 498 -4.37 -18.06 -1.93
N ILE A 499 -5.43 -17.29 -1.72
CA ILE A 499 -5.33 -15.95 -1.18
C ILE A 499 -5.01 -16.17 0.29
N PRO A 500 -3.76 -15.99 0.75
CA PRO A 500 -3.58 -15.71 2.18
C PRO A 500 -4.39 -14.44 2.48
N PRO A 501 -4.95 -14.27 3.70
CA PRO A 501 -5.33 -12.93 4.13
C PRO A 501 -4.16 -11.97 3.87
N ALA A 502 -4.49 -10.72 3.50
CA ALA A 502 -3.57 -9.80 2.81
C ALA A 502 -2.16 -9.75 3.40
N GLU A 503 -1.14 -9.56 2.54
CA GLU A 503 0.29 -9.57 2.89
C GLU A 503 0.63 -8.55 4.00
N GLY A 504 0.45 -8.98 5.25
CA GLY A 504 0.74 -8.26 6.49
C GLY A 504 2.23 -8.16 6.78
N LEU A 505 3.02 -7.76 5.78
CA LEU A 505 4.34 -7.18 6.05
C LEU A 505 4.10 -5.88 6.83
N LEU A 506 4.34 -5.96 8.14
CA LEU A 506 4.10 -4.92 9.16
C LEU A 506 4.38 -3.51 8.63
N ARG A 507 3.31 -2.81 8.24
CA ARG A 507 3.31 -1.35 8.08
C ARG A 507 2.77 -0.76 9.38
N PRO A 508 3.50 0.14 10.06
CA PRO A 508 2.96 0.81 11.24
C PRO A 508 1.70 1.60 10.88
N CYS A 509 0.69 1.53 11.74
CA CYS A 509 -0.65 2.04 11.45
C CYS A 509 -0.75 3.56 11.66
N GLN A 510 -0.40 4.36 10.64
CA GLN A 510 -0.58 5.81 10.69
C GLN A 510 -2.05 6.19 10.43
N ARG A 511 -2.78 6.51 11.50
CA ARG A 511 -4.19 6.94 11.50
C ARG A 511 -4.32 8.35 10.90
N LEU A 512 -4.65 8.46 9.61
CA LEU A 512 -4.83 9.75 8.91
C LEU A 512 -6.06 10.52 9.42
N THR A 513 -5.84 11.50 10.30
CA THR A 513 -6.86 12.33 10.95
C THR A 513 -7.38 13.47 10.07
N GLY A 514 -8.14 13.12 9.02
CA GLY A 514 -8.73 14.11 8.11
C GLY A 514 -9.82 14.98 8.75
N ARG A 515 -9.48 16.21 9.16
CA ARG A 515 -10.45 17.29 9.43
C ARG A 515 -10.63 18.21 8.21
N GLN A 516 -11.80 18.84 8.13
CA GLN A 516 -12.30 19.49 6.91
C GLN A 516 -11.83 20.94 6.76
N SER A 517 -11.59 21.36 5.52
CA SER A 517 -11.41 22.77 5.13
C SER A 517 -12.52 23.21 4.18
N PRO A 518 -13.25 24.32 4.44
CA PRO A 518 -14.11 24.96 3.43
C PRO A 518 -13.27 25.79 2.44
N SER A 519 -13.82 26.11 1.28
CA SER A 519 -13.14 26.82 0.19
C SER A 519 -13.77 28.17 -0.14
N ALA A 520 -12.98 29.14 -0.63
CA ALA A 520 -13.25 29.93 -1.84
C ALA A 520 -12.31 31.16 -2.06
N LEU A 521 -12.25 31.59 -3.34
CA LEU A 521 -12.12 32.99 -3.84
C LEU A 521 -10.78 33.77 -3.69
N ALA A 522 -9.88 33.48 -4.63
CA ALA A 522 -9.18 34.40 -5.55
C ALA A 522 -9.03 35.92 -5.23
N SER A 523 -7.78 36.41 -5.31
CA SER A 523 -7.44 37.76 -5.79
C SER A 523 -6.07 37.76 -6.53
N SER A 524 -5.76 38.82 -7.29
CA SER A 524 -4.61 38.89 -8.21
C SER A 524 -3.38 39.63 -7.62
N PRO A 525 -2.14 39.33 -8.07
CA PRO A 525 -0.92 39.85 -7.45
C PRO A 525 -0.53 41.26 -7.93
N SER A 526 0.28 41.96 -7.13
CA SER A 526 0.90 43.25 -7.49
C SER A 526 2.43 43.17 -7.50
N SER A 527 3.01 43.62 -8.62
CA SER A 527 4.32 44.29 -8.74
C SER A 527 5.53 43.81 -7.89
N ALA A 528 6.53 43.24 -8.56
CA ALA A 528 7.93 43.30 -8.14
C ALA A 528 8.75 44.12 -9.14
N PRO A 529 9.72 44.97 -8.72
CA PRO A 529 10.62 45.69 -9.63
C PRO A 529 11.91 44.90 -9.93
N MET A 530 12.52 45.20 -11.08
CA MET A 530 13.66 44.48 -11.66
C MET A 530 15.02 44.84 -11.04
N GLY A 531 15.98 43.92 -11.19
CA GLY A 531 17.21 44.26 -11.93
C GLY A 531 18.56 43.87 -11.35
N LYS A 532 19.34 43.08 -12.10
CA LYS A 532 20.40 43.60 -13.01
C LYS A 532 21.11 42.49 -13.79
N THR A 533 21.46 42.80 -15.04
CA THR A 533 22.28 41.98 -15.96
C THR A 533 23.78 42.10 -15.67
N PHE A 534 24.60 41.10 -16.01
CA PHE A 534 25.95 41.36 -16.55
C PHE A 534 26.45 40.26 -17.51
N ARG A 535 27.53 40.58 -18.25
CA ARG A 535 28.20 39.83 -19.32
C ARG A 535 28.98 38.61 -18.77
N GLY A 536 29.30 37.54 -19.49
CA GLY A 536 29.20 37.24 -20.93
C GLY A 536 30.59 37.11 -21.60
N PHE A 537 30.90 35.97 -22.23
CA PHE A 537 32.16 35.75 -22.99
C PHE A 537 32.05 34.64 -24.06
N ASP A 538 32.57 34.95 -25.25
CA ASP A 538 33.00 34.21 -26.46
C ASP A 538 32.55 32.77 -26.80
N ALA A 539 32.43 32.54 -28.11
CA ALA A 539 32.10 31.26 -28.75
C ALA A 539 33.27 30.70 -29.59
N ALA A 540 33.30 29.38 -29.77
CA ALA A 540 34.18 28.69 -30.72
C ALA A 540 33.34 28.00 -31.81
N THR A 541 33.78 28.11 -33.07
CA THR A 541 33.07 27.60 -34.25
C THR A 541 33.03 26.07 -34.33
N SER A 542 31.89 25.55 -34.77
CA SER A 542 31.75 24.23 -35.39
C SER A 542 31.17 24.39 -36.80
N THR A 543 31.48 23.46 -37.70
CA THR A 543 31.26 23.56 -39.14
C THR A 543 29.82 23.28 -39.57
N ALA A 544 29.32 24.05 -40.54
CA ALA A 544 28.04 23.79 -41.18
C ALA A 544 28.08 22.53 -42.06
N HIS A 545 26.99 21.76 -42.02
CA HIS A 545 26.62 20.81 -43.08
C HIS A 545 25.30 21.23 -43.72
N GLU A 546 25.28 21.19 -45.04
CA GLU A 546 24.24 21.77 -45.88
C GLU A 546 23.06 20.80 -45.98
N THR A 547 22.00 21.05 -45.21
CA THR A 547 20.87 20.12 -45.07
C THR A 547 20.02 20.08 -46.33
N THR A 548 19.87 18.91 -46.94
CA THR A 548 18.88 18.68 -47.99
C THR A 548 17.47 18.99 -47.47
N MET A 549 16.68 19.74 -48.24
CA MET A 549 15.28 20.01 -47.90
C MET A 549 14.44 18.73 -47.98
N THR A 550 14.33 18.04 -46.85
CA THR A 550 13.29 17.03 -46.63
C THR A 550 11.94 17.74 -46.57
N ASP A 551 10.97 17.33 -47.39
CA ASP A 551 9.65 17.95 -47.53
C ASP A 551 8.72 17.56 -46.36
N LEU A 552 9.22 17.78 -45.14
CA LEU A 552 8.62 17.34 -43.88
C LEU A 552 7.56 18.34 -43.43
N ASN A 553 6.29 17.94 -43.51
CA ASN A 553 5.18 18.70 -42.94
C ASN A 553 5.29 18.74 -41.41
N LYS A 554 5.95 19.78 -40.89
CA LYS A 554 6.16 20.01 -39.44
C LYS A 554 4.84 19.99 -38.66
N ILE A 555 3.77 20.56 -39.22
CA ILE A 555 2.47 20.69 -38.56
C ILE A 555 1.88 19.29 -38.34
N GLU A 556 1.90 18.43 -39.36
CA GLU A 556 1.42 17.04 -39.26
C GLU A 556 2.29 16.18 -38.32
N ALA A 557 3.60 16.41 -38.29
CA ALA A 557 4.49 15.78 -37.30
C ALA A 557 4.17 16.22 -35.87
N LEU A 558 3.91 17.52 -35.64
CA LEU A 558 3.53 18.06 -34.34
C LEU A 558 2.12 17.60 -33.92
N LYS A 559 1.14 17.50 -34.83
CA LYS A 559 -0.18 16.91 -34.55
C LYS A 559 -0.10 15.48 -34.01
N ARG A 560 0.94 14.73 -34.37
CA ARG A 560 1.23 13.37 -33.89
C ARG A 560 2.14 13.33 -32.66
N SER A 561 2.64 14.48 -32.19
CA SER A 561 3.58 14.55 -31.08
C SER A 561 2.91 14.67 -29.71
N THR A 562 3.46 13.97 -28.72
CA THR A 562 3.08 14.10 -27.31
C THR A 562 3.22 15.54 -26.81
N LEU A 563 4.19 16.29 -27.34
CA LEU A 563 4.50 17.68 -27.00
C LEU A 563 3.35 18.66 -27.32
N CYS A 564 2.55 18.36 -28.36
CA CYS A 564 1.52 19.26 -28.89
C CYS A 564 0.08 18.77 -28.63
N SER A 565 -0.07 17.85 -27.68
CA SER A 565 -1.36 17.25 -27.32
C SER A 565 -2.37 18.26 -26.73
N ASP A 566 -1.88 19.36 -26.12
CA ASP A 566 -2.71 20.44 -25.58
C ASP A 566 -2.86 21.67 -26.51
N LEU A 567 -2.21 21.69 -27.68
CA LEU A 567 -2.23 22.83 -28.62
C LEU A 567 -3.37 22.71 -29.65
N ASP A 568 -3.98 23.82 -30.04
CA ASP A 568 -4.80 23.87 -31.26
C ASP A 568 -3.95 24.03 -32.55
N ASP A 569 -4.57 23.98 -33.72
CA ASP A 569 -3.84 24.05 -35.01
C ASP A 569 -3.12 25.40 -35.22
N SER A 570 -3.68 26.52 -34.74
CA SER A 570 -3.00 27.82 -34.83
C SER A 570 -1.84 27.94 -33.84
N GLU A 571 -1.99 27.35 -32.64
CA GLU A 571 -0.91 27.25 -31.66
C GLU A 571 0.22 26.29 -32.13
N ARG A 572 -0.11 25.26 -32.92
CA ARG A 572 0.85 24.37 -33.59
C ARG A 572 1.62 25.08 -34.70
N ASP A 573 0.96 25.90 -35.52
CA ASP A 573 1.63 26.68 -36.57
C ASP A 573 2.66 27.66 -35.99
N VAL A 574 2.35 28.31 -34.87
CA VAL A 574 3.30 29.15 -34.13
C VAL A 574 4.54 28.35 -33.69
N LEU A 575 4.35 27.16 -33.12
CA LEU A 575 5.46 26.30 -32.70
C LEU A 575 6.25 25.74 -33.90
N ALA A 576 5.58 25.34 -34.98
CA ALA A 576 6.21 24.83 -36.20
C ALA A 576 7.14 25.85 -36.87
N ASN A 577 6.84 27.15 -36.72
CA ASN A 577 7.70 28.23 -37.18
C ASN A 577 8.91 28.48 -36.27
N ALA A 578 8.84 28.11 -34.99
CA ALA A 578 9.96 28.18 -34.05
C ALA A 578 10.86 26.92 -34.05
N MET A 579 10.44 25.83 -34.71
CA MET A 579 11.21 24.59 -34.80
C MET A 579 11.94 24.44 -36.14
N ASN A 580 13.17 23.95 -36.10
CA ASN A 580 13.94 23.56 -37.28
C ASN A 580 13.74 22.06 -37.59
N VAL A 581 14.27 21.60 -38.73
CA VAL A 581 14.27 20.19 -39.14
C VAL A 581 15.72 19.71 -39.23
N ALA A 582 15.99 18.50 -38.76
CA ALA A 582 17.25 17.80 -39.01
C ALA A 582 16.95 16.35 -39.41
N SER A 583 17.60 15.87 -40.46
CA SER A 583 17.52 14.48 -40.91
C SER A 583 18.87 13.80 -40.63
N PHE A 584 18.81 12.56 -40.14
CA PHE A 584 19.96 11.77 -39.70
C PHE A 584 19.94 10.40 -40.39
N VAL A 585 21.11 9.90 -40.80
CA VAL A 585 21.22 8.56 -41.41
C VAL A 585 21.41 7.46 -40.35
N ASN A 586 21.10 6.21 -40.70
CA ASN A 586 21.28 5.08 -39.80
C ASN A 586 22.68 5.01 -39.15
N GLY A 587 22.72 5.06 -37.81
CA GLY A 587 23.94 5.02 -37.00
C GLY A 587 24.54 6.39 -36.67
N GLU A 588 23.95 7.50 -37.12
CA GLU A 588 24.42 8.86 -36.84
C GLU A 588 24.01 9.33 -35.44
N THR A 589 24.92 10.01 -34.74
CA THR A 589 24.70 10.51 -33.36
C THR A 589 24.11 11.93 -33.38
N LEU A 590 22.90 12.10 -32.85
CA LEU A 590 22.23 13.40 -32.75
C LEU A 590 22.80 14.28 -31.62
N VAL A 591 23.20 13.64 -30.52
CA VAL A 591 23.80 14.28 -29.33
C VAL A 591 24.52 13.22 -28.48
N ASN A 592 25.58 13.60 -27.78
CA ASN A 592 26.35 12.72 -26.91
C ASN A 592 25.99 12.91 -25.43
N ASP A 593 26.23 11.88 -24.61
CA ASP A 593 26.31 12.00 -23.16
C ASP A 593 27.34 13.06 -22.72
N GLY A 594 27.04 13.81 -21.66
CA GLY A 594 27.88 14.90 -21.14
C GLY A 594 27.94 16.20 -21.99
N GLU A 595 27.30 16.23 -23.16
CA GLU A 595 27.23 17.41 -24.04
C GLU A 595 26.36 18.54 -23.43
N ASP A 596 26.75 19.81 -23.59
CA ASP A 596 25.99 20.99 -23.11
C ASP A 596 24.99 21.52 -24.16
N ARG A 597 24.64 20.70 -25.15
CA ARG A 597 23.63 21.02 -26.16
C ARG A 597 22.23 20.90 -25.55
N ARG A 598 21.44 21.98 -25.58
CA ARG A 598 20.14 22.06 -24.86
C ARG A 598 18.89 21.87 -25.73
N THR A 599 19.06 21.70 -27.04
CA THR A 599 18.01 21.40 -28.04
C THR A 599 16.95 20.40 -27.56
N LEU A 600 15.68 20.77 -27.62
CA LEU A 600 14.57 19.80 -27.52
C LEU A 600 14.38 19.10 -28.87
N PHE A 601 14.26 17.77 -28.85
CA PHE A 601 14.05 16.96 -30.05
C PHE A 601 12.64 16.37 -30.04
N VAL A 602 11.96 16.39 -31.19
CA VAL A 602 10.71 15.64 -31.43
C VAL A 602 10.92 14.76 -32.66
N LEU A 603 10.77 13.45 -32.50
CA LEU A 603 10.96 12.49 -33.59
C LEU A 603 9.76 12.51 -34.53
N ALA A 604 9.95 12.91 -35.78
CA ALA A 604 8.89 12.99 -36.78
C ALA A 604 8.76 11.69 -37.59
N ARG A 605 9.89 11.03 -37.89
CA ARG A 605 9.98 9.76 -38.64
C ARG A 605 11.24 8.99 -38.25
N GLY A 606 11.18 7.66 -38.28
CA GLY A 606 12.31 6.77 -37.95
C GLY A 606 12.26 6.26 -36.50
N GLU A 607 13.37 5.67 -36.04
CA GLU A 607 13.60 5.28 -34.65
C GLU A 607 14.91 5.93 -34.15
N ILE A 608 15.01 6.21 -32.85
CA ILE A 608 16.25 6.70 -32.21
C ILE A 608 16.53 5.85 -30.97
N ASP A 609 17.71 5.26 -30.88
CA ASP A 609 18.16 4.58 -29.67
C ASP A 609 18.77 5.58 -28.67
N VAL A 610 18.33 5.45 -27.41
CA VAL A 610 18.78 6.25 -26.26
C VAL A 610 19.78 5.42 -25.47
N PHE A 611 21.05 5.76 -25.55
CA PHE A 611 22.13 5.06 -24.86
C PHE A 611 22.43 5.71 -23.51
N GLY A 612 22.10 5.02 -22.43
CA GLY A 612 22.49 5.38 -21.08
C GLY A 612 23.91 4.91 -20.77
N ASN A 613 24.59 5.63 -19.89
CA ASN A 613 25.97 5.36 -19.47
C ASN A 613 26.00 4.70 -18.08
N ASP A 614 25.98 3.35 -18.03
CA ASP A 614 26.35 2.62 -16.82
C ASP A 614 27.80 2.13 -16.93
N ARG A 615 28.66 2.67 -16.06
CA ARG A 615 30.04 2.20 -15.82
C ARG A 615 30.89 2.00 -17.09
N GLY A 616 30.71 2.86 -18.09
CA GLY A 616 31.50 2.83 -19.33
C GLY A 616 31.08 1.77 -20.35
N LYS A 617 29.90 1.16 -20.21
CA LYS A 617 29.24 0.42 -21.30
C LYS A 617 28.00 1.17 -21.76
N ALA A 618 28.00 1.61 -23.02
CA ALA A 618 26.81 2.14 -23.65
C ALA A 618 25.79 1.02 -23.85
N MET A 619 24.63 1.13 -23.19
CA MET A 619 23.50 0.22 -23.35
C MET A 619 22.28 1.01 -23.84
N ALA A 620 21.57 0.49 -24.83
CA ALA A 620 20.30 1.06 -25.26
C ALA A 620 19.27 0.88 -24.14
N VAL A 621 18.90 1.97 -23.47
CA VAL A 621 17.94 2.00 -22.35
C VAL A 621 16.51 2.21 -22.88
N TYR A 622 16.37 2.94 -23.97
CA TYR A 622 15.08 3.20 -24.61
C TYR A 622 15.24 3.30 -26.13
N ARG A 623 14.16 3.02 -26.87
CA ARG A 623 14.06 3.29 -28.31
C ARG A 623 12.86 4.17 -28.59
N MET A 624 13.13 5.38 -29.04
CA MET A 624 12.11 6.37 -29.39
C MET A 624 11.39 6.02 -30.69
N ARG A 625 10.11 6.42 -30.75
CA ARG A 625 9.25 6.31 -31.93
C ARG A 625 8.74 7.67 -32.40
N ALA A 626 8.28 7.74 -33.65
CA ALA A 626 7.65 8.93 -34.20
C ALA A 626 6.50 9.44 -33.30
N GLY A 627 6.53 10.75 -33.01
CA GLY A 627 5.67 11.44 -32.05
C GLY A 627 6.32 11.69 -30.68
N GLU A 628 7.36 10.93 -30.31
CA GLU A 628 8.02 11.06 -29.00
C GLU A 628 9.05 12.18 -28.95
N CYS A 629 9.42 12.59 -27.73
CA CYS A 629 10.23 13.80 -27.47
C CYS A 629 11.38 13.48 -26.49
N ALA A 630 12.56 14.07 -26.73
CA ALA A 630 13.77 13.89 -25.93
C ALA A 630 14.53 15.21 -25.72
N GLY A 631 15.42 15.23 -24.71
CA GLY A 631 16.07 16.46 -24.25
C GLY A 631 15.22 17.31 -23.30
N THR A 632 14.03 16.83 -22.90
CA THR A 632 13.09 17.55 -22.03
C THR A 632 13.72 18.10 -20.75
N ARG A 633 14.64 17.34 -20.15
CA ARG A 633 15.40 17.75 -18.96
C ARG A 633 16.35 18.91 -19.28
N SER A 634 17.36 18.67 -20.12
CA SER A 634 18.42 19.65 -20.45
C SER A 634 17.89 20.92 -21.12
N PHE A 635 16.71 20.88 -21.74
CA PHE A 635 16.00 22.05 -22.27
C PHE A 635 15.37 22.92 -21.17
N ILE A 636 14.96 22.34 -20.04
CA ILE A 636 14.33 23.06 -18.91
C ILE A 636 15.32 23.43 -17.81
N ASP A 637 16.15 22.48 -17.35
CA ASP A 637 17.04 22.68 -16.18
C ASP A 637 18.45 23.13 -16.59
N GLY A 638 18.76 23.19 -17.89
CA GLY A 638 20.07 23.56 -18.41
C GLY A 638 21.18 22.56 -18.09
N SER A 639 20.84 21.35 -17.62
CA SER A 639 21.81 20.29 -17.32
C SER A 639 22.45 19.72 -18.59
N LYS A 640 23.65 19.17 -18.43
CA LYS A 640 24.32 18.38 -19.47
C LYS A 640 23.52 17.13 -19.79
N ARG A 641 23.63 16.66 -21.04
CA ARG A 641 23.06 15.38 -21.48
C ARG A 641 23.46 14.24 -20.55
N GLN A 642 22.54 13.32 -20.34
CA GLN A 642 22.64 12.14 -19.46
C GLN A 642 22.59 10.81 -20.27
N ALA A 643 22.53 10.92 -21.60
CA ALA A 643 22.40 9.84 -22.55
C ALA A 643 22.76 10.33 -23.95
N SER A 644 23.36 9.48 -24.77
CA SER A 644 23.54 9.72 -26.20
C SER A 644 22.27 9.34 -26.98
N LEU A 645 21.98 10.05 -28.06
CA LEU A 645 20.89 9.73 -29.00
C LEU A 645 21.49 9.35 -30.35
N ILE A 646 21.17 8.16 -30.86
CA ILE A 646 21.70 7.63 -32.13
C ILE A 646 20.55 7.17 -33.02
N ALA A 647 20.56 7.56 -34.30
CA ALA A 647 19.53 7.18 -35.27
C ALA A 647 19.57 5.67 -35.58
N HIS A 648 18.42 5.01 -35.54
CA HIS A 648 18.26 3.60 -35.86
C HIS A 648 17.36 3.45 -37.10
N GLY A 649 17.97 3.21 -38.25
CA GLY A 649 17.40 3.61 -39.54
C GLY A 649 17.53 5.11 -39.79
N ASP A 650 17.09 5.56 -40.96
CA ASP A 650 17.07 6.99 -41.29
C ASP A 650 15.94 7.69 -40.53
N ALA A 651 16.23 8.84 -39.92
CA ALA A 651 15.33 9.52 -38.99
C ALA A 651 15.21 11.03 -39.28
N ASP A 652 13.98 11.54 -39.26
CA ASP A 652 13.68 12.97 -39.35
C ASP A 652 13.23 13.47 -37.97
N VAL A 653 13.86 14.52 -37.45
CA VAL A 653 13.48 15.16 -36.18
C VAL A 653 13.18 16.65 -36.37
N LEU A 654 12.26 17.16 -35.56
CA LEU A 654 12.09 18.58 -35.32
C LEU A 654 12.96 18.99 -34.13
N THR A 655 13.67 20.10 -34.25
CA THR A 655 14.54 20.66 -33.21
C THR A 655 14.03 22.02 -32.75
N LEU A 656 14.06 22.26 -31.43
CA LEU A 656 13.72 23.55 -30.81
C LEU A 656 14.86 23.95 -29.89
N GLU A 657 15.50 25.09 -30.17
CA GLU A 657 16.50 25.64 -29.26
C GLU A 657 15.85 26.52 -28.19
N PRO A 658 16.40 26.59 -26.96
CA PRO A 658 15.82 27.40 -25.89
C PRO A 658 15.59 28.86 -26.29
N GLN A 659 16.52 29.47 -27.04
CA GLN A 659 16.40 30.85 -27.50
C GLN A 659 15.23 31.09 -28.48
N ASP A 660 14.88 30.08 -29.29
CA ASP A 660 13.76 30.19 -30.24
C ASP A 660 12.42 30.04 -29.51
N PHE A 661 12.38 29.22 -28.46
CA PHE A 661 11.23 29.06 -27.57
C PHE A 661 11.03 30.24 -26.63
N GLU A 662 12.11 30.81 -26.08
CA GLU A 662 12.07 32.01 -25.22
C GLU A 662 11.47 33.22 -25.93
N ARG A 663 11.73 33.39 -27.25
CA ARG A 663 11.09 34.45 -28.07
C ARG A 663 9.57 34.29 -28.21
N LEU A 664 9.00 33.14 -27.86
CA LEU A 664 7.55 32.94 -27.78
C LEU A 664 6.95 33.42 -26.44
N LEU A 665 7.75 33.76 -25.42
CA LEU A 665 7.24 34.32 -24.15
C LEU A 665 6.57 35.67 -24.35
N ASP A 666 7.21 36.58 -25.09
CA ASP A 666 6.70 37.93 -25.33
C ASP A 666 5.54 37.96 -26.34
N SER A 667 5.55 37.04 -27.31
CA SER A 667 4.64 37.06 -28.46
C SER A 667 3.45 36.09 -28.32
N HIS A 668 3.67 34.90 -27.76
CA HIS A 668 2.69 33.80 -27.69
C HIS A 668 2.75 33.04 -26.35
N PRO A 669 2.65 33.71 -25.18
CA PRO A 669 2.89 33.10 -23.87
C PRO A 669 1.97 31.90 -23.54
N ARG A 670 0.78 31.81 -24.16
CA ARG A 670 -0.11 30.65 -24.04
C ARG A 670 0.46 29.39 -24.68
N VAL A 671 1.15 29.51 -25.82
CA VAL A 671 1.83 28.38 -26.48
C VAL A 671 2.96 27.89 -25.58
N VAL A 672 3.79 28.80 -25.05
CA VAL A 672 4.87 28.47 -24.10
C VAL A 672 4.33 27.76 -22.86
N TYR A 673 3.26 28.27 -22.24
CA TYR A 673 2.63 27.63 -21.08
C TYR A 673 2.14 26.21 -21.39
N ARG A 674 1.44 26.00 -22.51
CA ARG A 674 0.93 24.68 -22.91
C ARG A 674 2.06 23.70 -23.25
N VAL A 675 3.11 24.16 -23.94
CA VAL A 675 4.30 23.34 -24.24
C VAL A 675 5.05 22.96 -22.96
N MET A 676 5.28 23.91 -22.03
CA MET A 676 5.89 23.59 -20.74
C MET A 676 5.05 22.60 -19.91
N ARG A 677 3.71 22.74 -19.93
CA ARG A 677 2.77 21.79 -19.33
C ARG A 677 2.86 20.40 -19.97
N ALA A 678 3.04 20.33 -21.30
CA ALA A 678 3.24 19.08 -22.02
C ALA A 678 4.61 18.45 -21.70
N ILE A 679 5.70 19.23 -21.62
CA ILE A 679 7.03 18.72 -21.23
C ILE A 679 7.01 18.21 -19.78
N PHE A 680 6.35 18.91 -18.86
CA PHE A 680 6.16 18.44 -17.49
C PHE A 680 5.38 17.12 -17.45
N ARG A 681 4.28 17.02 -18.21
CA ARG A 681 3.51 15.76 -18.36
C ARG A 681 4.36 14.62 -18.92
N ILE A 682 5.15 14.86 -19.97
CA ILE A 682 6.04 13.84 -20.57
C ILE A 682 7.08 13.37 -19.55
N THR A 683 7.74 14.30 -18.86
CA THR A 683 8.77 13.99 -17.86
C THR A 683 8.19 13.24 -16.66
N HIS A 684 7.01 13.64 -16.19
CA HIS A 684 6.29 12.96 -15.11
C HIS A 684 5.78 11.56 -15.54
N ALA A 685 5.27 11.41 -16.76
CA ALA A 685 4.83 10.13 -17.31
C ALA A 685 6.02 9.16 -17.46
N ASN A 686 7.18 9.64 -17.92
CA ASN A 686 8.41 8.85 -18.01
C ASN A 686 8.88 8.39 -16.62
N LEU A 687 8.89 9.29 -15.61
CA LEU A 687 9.24 8.95 -14.24
C LEU A 687 8.26 7.92 -13.63
N MET A 688 6.96 8.13 -13.79
CA MET A 688 5.93 7.19 -13.32
C MET A 688 5.99 5.85 -14.05
N ARG A 689 6.35 5.85 -15.35
CA ARG A 689 6.61 4.63 -16.11
C ARG A 689 7.81 3.88 -15.56
N MET A 690 8.94 4.54 -15.33
CA MET A 690 10.14 3.91 -14.72
C MET A 690 9.86 3.36 -13.32
N ASN A 691 9.09 4.08 -12.50
CA ASN A 691 8.68 3.63 -11.18
C ASN A 691 7.71 2.43 -11.23
N ASN A 692 6.75 2.44 -12.16
CA ASN A 692 5.82 1.32 -12.35
C ASN A 692 6.52 0.09 -12.97
N GLU A 693 7.38 0.26 -13.97
CA GLU A 693 8.21 -0.82 -14.53
C GLU A 693 9.13 -1.39 -13.43
N SER A 694 9.70 -0.56 -12.56
CA SER A 694 10.45 -1.00 -11.37
C SER A 694 9.60 -1.82 -10.39
N ALA A 695 8.43 -1.31 -10.00
CA ALA A 695 7.54 -2.00 -9.05
C ALA A 695 6.95 -3.29 -9.64
N LEU A 696 6.60 -3.29 -10.93
CA LEU A 696 6.17 -4.48 -11.67
C LEU A 696 7.31 -5.48 -11.84
N MET A 697 8.56 -5.04 -11.99
CA MET A 697 9.72 -5.92 -12.04
C MET A 697 9.97 -6.58 -10.66
N GLN A 698 9.79 -5.84 -9.57
CA GLN A 698 9.83 -6.40 -8.20
C GLN A 698 8.71 -7.43 -7.98
N ASP A 699 7.45 -7.08 -8.29
CA ASP A 699 6.29 -7.98 -8.21
C ASP A 699 6.46 -9.22 -9.10
N TYR A 700 6.94 -9.04 -10.34
CA TYR A 700 7.21 -10.12 -11.29
C TYR A 700 8.27 -11.08 -10.76
N PHE A 701 9.41 -10.58 -10.28
CA PHE A 701 10.47 -11.44 -9.71
C PHE A 701 10.03 -12.20 -8.46
N LEU A 702 9.11 -11.65 -7.66
CA LEU A 702 8.54 -12.35 -6.50
C LEU A 702 7.45 -13.37 -6.91
N ARG A 703 6.68 -13.11 -7.97
CA ARG A 703 5.53 -13.94 -8.39
C ARG A 703 5.83 -15.00 -9.46
N THR A 704 6.87 -14.89 -10.29
CA THR A 704 7.13 -15.83 -11.39
C THR A 704 7.29 -17.28 -10.93
N GLY A 705 7.87 -17.50 -9.74
CA GLY A 705 8.01 -18.84 -9.16
C GLY A 705 6.68 -19.60 -8.94
N ASN A 706 5.52 -18.94 -9.02
CA ASN A 706 4.20 -19.57 -8.89
C ASN A 706 3.52 -19.89 -10.23
N ARG A 707 4.25 -19.88 -11.36
CA ARG A 707 3.71 -20.24 -12.69
C ARG A 707 4.65 -21.12 -13.52
N HIS A 708 4.57 -22.44 -13.36
CA HIS A 708 4.67 -23.42 -14.46
C HIS A 708 3.93 -24.74 -14.15
#